data_AF-A0A7C7G3S5-F1
#
_entry.id   AF-A0A7C7G3S5-F1
#
_cell.length_a   1.000
_cell.length_b   1.000
_cell.length_c   1.000
_cell.angle_alpha   90.00
_cell.angle_beta   90.00
_cell.angle_gamma   90.00
#
_symmetry.space_group_name_H-M   'P 1'
#
loop_
_entity.id
_entity.type
_entity.pdbx_description
1 polymer ?
#
loop_
_entity_poly.entity_id
_entity_poly.type
_entity_poly.pdbx_seq_one_letter_code
_entity_poly.pdbx_strand_id
1 'polypeptide(L)'
;MAITRYAGDRFVAATADTKPTGVLPGAFLTVSGDGSRLNYIKTGYTVEAWAQIQGGGGGNPGGSNTQVQFNDNGAFGGSTGLTFDGQRLYANNFELSGILYDSNASVGEGGMVLANEGATGVHWKNIESVLSGVGGSGVANYVAKWSDEDTLTSGTIYDDGDVGIGTASPSAKLHVYDTVVSDMVILESSGPSAVDGPDVVFYRNSASPADSDDLGILKFRGRNDNSQDVNYVQIEGEAISVADGAEGGALNFHTYNNGTSAVQMVITGDNVGIGTTAPAAKLHVDGSTIFGDISSNDWGSTFSMGLPAGNGLLMSEAGLANNSNRLFLFYNASGSPKLEMYQGNTTRKVVIDSNGASYFMGGDVGIGTTTPVGLLDIIRVSNTAPAFRIGSSNLYGWGFFSRASTGDLSIERDNNTTYSPTLYIKRADGNVGIGTTDPATKLHLYDSSDVYLTLESSGGTAEEVAVKYNNFSTGTNFWWQGLNQEAAYSLAYGSAYSGSNVKLFVGTDAKVGIGTNAPEANLHIVGSGSSAWLRLDRTTTSSNAGIILHTSSAETDGAWAVYMDATEQFRIADWIGSDVTRLLIDTSGNVGIGTVAPNTLLHIKGAVNERVYIKIEGSGSAADAAIQFTLGDEAATWTAGIDDTENR
;
A
#
# COMPACT_ATOMS: atom_id res chain seq x y z
N MET A 1 -117.39 38.53 -6.45
CA MET A 1 -118.15 39.70 -5.93
C MET A 1 -117.43 40.97 -6.35
N ALA A 2 -118.04 42.14 -6.52
CA ALA A 2 -119.36 42.52 -7.07
C ALA A 2 -119.53 44.05 -6.88
N ILE A 3 -120.05 44.74 -7.91
CA ILE A 3 -120.89 45.96 -7.80
C ILE A 3 -120.19 47.28 -7.34
N THR A 4 -120.53 48.50 -7.79
CA THR A 4 -121.21 49.04 -9.01
C THR A 4 -120.94 50.57 -9.08
N ARG A 5 -121.16 51.20 -10.26
CA ARG A 5 -121.22 52.67 -10.45
C ARG A 5 -122.30 53.36 -9.60
N TYR A 6 -122.05 54.58 -9.13
CA TYR A 6 -123.03 55.70 -9.10
C TYR A 6 -122.17 56.99 -9.13
N ALA A 7 -122.31 57.94 -10.05
CA ALA A 7 -123.47 58.79 -10.35
C ALA A 7 -123.91 59.58 -9.10
N GLY A 8 -123.71 60.91 -9.12
CA GLY A 8 -123.89 61.77 -7.96
C GLY A 8 -125.29 62.40 -7.88
N ASP A 9 -125.48 63.29 -6.91
CA ASP A 9 -126.69 64.09 -6.80
C ASP A 9 -126.41 65.54 -6.37
N ARG A 10 -127.22 66.47 -6.91
CA ARG A 10 -127.33 67.87 -6.47
C ARG A 10 -128.74 68.07 -5.91
N PHE A 11 -128.89 68.39 -4.63
CA PHE A 11 -130.12 69.00 -4.08
C PHE A 11 -129.75 69.82 -2.83
N VAL A 12 -130.53 70.80 -2.34
CA VAL A 12 -131.93 71.18 -2.61
C VAL A 12 -132.03 72.70 -2.88
N ALA A 13 -133.03 73.13 -3.66
CA ALA A 13 -133.54 74.51 -3.62
C ALA A 13 -135.08 74.48 -3.64
N ALA A 14 -135.74 75.24 -2.75
CA ALA A 14 -137.21 75.24 -2.58
C ALA A 14 -137.68 76.46 -1.75
N THR A 15 -138.92 76.96 -1.83
CA THR A 15 -139.90 77.03 -2.96
C THR A 15 -140.93 78.13 -2.63
N ALA A 16 -140.73 79.33 -3.16
CA ALA A 16 -141.70 80.41 -3.27
C ALA A 16 -141.14 81.40 -4.33
N ASP A 17 -141.48 81.35 -5.62
CA ASP A 17 -142.66 80.80 -6.30
C ASP A 17 -143.93 81.59 -5.92
N THR A 18 -144.65 82.20 -6.86
CA THR A 18 -144.78 81.93 -8.31
C THR A 18 -144.54 83.26 -9.09
N LYS A 19 -145.00 83.68 -10.30
CA LYS A 19 -145.45 82.95 -11.51
C LYS A 19 -144.21 82.39 -12.18
N PRO A 20 -144.26 81.19 -12.79
CA PRO A 20 -145.23 80.10 -12.58
C PRO A 20 -146.76 80.42 -12.57
N THR A 21 -147.49 80.26 -11.45
CA THR A 21 -148.94 80.62 -11.27
C THR A 21 -149.31 82.01 -10.68
N GLY A 22 -148.47 82.75 -9.94
CA GLY A 22 -148.73 84.10 -9.37
C GLY A 22 -147.48 84.87 -8.82
N VAL A 23 -146.98 85.92 -9.48
CA VAL A 23 -145.72 86.64 -9.09
C VAL A 23 -144.90 87.22 -10.30
N LEU A 24 -145.07 86.63 -11.50
CA LEU A 24 -145.06 87.34 -12.82
C LEU A 24 -143.70 87.81 -13.44
N PRO A 25 -143.74 88.45 -14.62
CA PRO A 25 -142.73 89.41 -15.12
C PRO A 25 -141.85 90.15 -14.09
N GLY A 26 -140.52 90.13 -14.31
CA GLY A 26 -139.46 90.86 -13.57
C GLY A 26 -138.59 89.96 -12.67
N ALA A 27 -137.31 90.23 -12.35
CA ALA A 27 -136.30 91.25 -12.73
C ALA A 27 -134.91 90.86 -12.11
N PHE A 28 -133.70 91.32 -12.50
CA PHE A 28 -133.22 91.87 -13.79
C PHE A 28 -131.72 91.52 -14.10
N LEU A 29 -130.71 92.34 -13.76
CA LEU A 29 -129.29 92.24 -14.19
C LEU A 29 -128.32 93.08 -13.33
N THR A 30 -127.06 92.66 -13.15
CA THR A 30 -125.96 93.42 -12.48
C THR A 30 -124.56 93.13 -13.07
N VAL A 31 -123.54 93.94 -12.75
CA VAL A 31 -122.12 93.82 -13.20
C VAL A 31 -121.16 93.83 -11.99
N SER A 32 -120.03 93.13 -12.07
CA SER A 32 -118.99 93.08 -11.02
C SER A 32 -117.81 94.06 -11.24
N GLY A 33 -117.13 94.44 -10.15
CA GLY A 33 -116.37 95.69 -10.02
C GLY A 33 -115.07 95.88 -10.81
N ASP A 34 -114.67 94.98 -11.70
CA ASP A 34 -113.55 95.20 -12.65
C ASP A 34 -114.02 95.43 -14.10
N GLY A 35 -115.33 95.34 -14.36
CA GLY A 35 -115.94 95.56 -15.68
C GLY A 35 -115.69 94.47 -16.72
N SER A 36 -114.99 93.38 -16.37
CA SER A 36 -114.51 92.40 -17.36
C SER A 36 -115.56 91.39 -17.83
N ARG A 37 -116.55 91.02 -16.98
CA ARG A 37 -117.56 89.99 -17.30
C ARG A 37 -118.96 90.32 -16.77
N LEU A 38 -119.96 90.07 -17.61
CA LEU A 38 -121.39 90.07 -17.27
C LEU A 38 -121.81 88.70 -16.72
N ASN A 39 -122.68 88.67 -15.69
CA ASN A 39 -123.32 87.45 -15.20
C ASN A 39 -124.75 87.74 -14.72
N TYR A 40 -125.66 86.80 -14.97
CA TYR A 40 -127.07 86.90 -14.57
C TYR A 40 -127.29 86.27 -13.19
N ILE A 41 -127.94 87.00 -12.27
CA ILE A 41 -128.22 86.56 -10.90
C ILE A 41 -129.70 86.80 -10.57
N LYS A 42 -130.36 85.81 -9.96
CA LYS A 42 -131.73 85.91 -9.44
C LYS A 42 -131.70 86.53 -8.03
N THR A 43 -132.50 87.56 -7.79
CA THR A 43 -132.38 88.45 -6.62
C THR A 43 -133.29 88.08 -5.44
N GLY A 44 -132.88 88.51 -4.23
CA GLY A 44 -133.67 88.43 -2.99
C GLY A 44 -133.32 87.17 -2.15
N TYR A 45 -132.69 87.26 -0.97
CA TYR A 45 -132.44 88.41 -0.09
C TYR A 45 -130.98 88.53 0.36
N THR A 46 -130.63 89.71 0.90
CA THR A 46 -129.40 90.01 1.65
C THR A 46 -128.10 89.53 0.99
N VAL A 47 -127.82 90.13 -0.18
CA VAL A 47 -126.45 90.46 -0.53
C VAL A 47 -125.97 91.49 0.49
N GLU A 48 -125.24 91.06 1.53
CA GLU A 48 -124.12 91.90 1.95
C GLU A 48 -123.08 91.86 0.82
N ALA A 49 -122.31 92.93 0.70
CA ALA A 49 -121.33 93.06 -0.37
C ALA A 49 -120.29 91.92 -0.32
N TRP A 50 -119.44 91.84 -1.36
CA TRP A 50 -118.15 91.20 -1.16
C TRP A 50 -117.53 91.76 0.12
N ALA A 51 -117.38 90.89 1.11
CA ALA A 51 -116.37 91.09 2.11
C ALA A 51 -115.04 91.16 1.36
N GLN A 52 -114.61 92.39 1.11
CA GLN A 52 -113.21 92.76 1.15
C GLN A 52 -112.72 92.42 2.58
N ILE A 53 -112.62 91.11 2.85
CA ILE A 53 -111.89 90.55 3.99
C ILE A 53 -110.56 91.29 3.93
N GLN A 54 -110.25 91.98 5.04
CA GLN A 54 -109.28 93.06 5.04
C GLN A 54 -108.02 92.65 4.30
N GLY A 55 -107.46 93.56 3.49
CA GLY A 55 -106.12 93.38 2.92
C GLY A 55 -105.09 93.29 4.04
N GLY A 56 -104.93 92.08 4.57
CA GLY A 56 -104.30 91.77 5.84
C GLY A 56 -102.79 91.87 5.72
N GLY A 57 -102.30 93.10 5.80
CA GLY A 57 -100.88 93.39 5.68
C GLY A 57 -100.38 93.36 4.24
N GLY A 58 -100.28 94.55 3.65
CA GLY A 58 -99.16 94.84 2.75
C GLY A 58 -97.85 94.89 3.56
N GLY A 59 -97.49 93.75 4.15
CA GLY A 59 -96.23 93.56 4.86
C GLY A 59 -95.10 93.35 3.86
N ASN A 60 -93.96 93.98 4.11
CA ASN A 60 -92.75 93.71 3.33
C ASN A 60 -92.36 92.23 3.56
N PRO A 61 -92.12 91.41 2.50
CA PRO A 61 -91.79 89.99 2.69
C PRO A 61 -90.55 89.85 3.57
N GLY A 62 -90.63 88.95 4.56
CA GLY A 62 -89.55 88.76 5.52
C GLY A 62 -88.39 87.97 4.91
N GLY A 63 -87.17 88.50 4.98
CA GLY A 63 -85.96 87.77 4.58
C GLY A 63 -85.23 88.35 3.37
N SER A 64 -84.29 87.58 2.82
CA SER A 64 -83.65 87.85 1.52
C SER A 64 -84.52 87.35 0.37
N ASN A 65 -84.31 87.88 -0.85
CA ASN A 65 -84.97 87.43 -2.09
C ASN A 65 -84.87 85.93 -2.38
N THR A 66 -83.98 85.21 -1.69
CA THR A 66 -83.79 83.76 -1.80
C THR A 66 -84.67 82.95 -0.83
N GLN A 67 -85.26 83.54 0.22
CA GLN A 67 -86.02 82.77 1.20
C GLN A 67 -87.43 82.45 0.70
N VAL A 68 -87.80 81.16 0.70
CA VAL A 68 -89.15 80.74 0.34
C VAL A 68 -90.12 81.29 1.38
N GLN A 69 -91.06 82.11 0.91
CA GLN A 69 -92.05 82.78 1.75
C GLN A 69 -93.16 81.79 2.10
N PHE A 70 -93.39 81.56 3.40
CA PHE A 70 -94.49 80.78 3.92
C PHE A 70 -95.34 81.62 4.87
N ASN A 71 -96.61 81.23 5.03
CA ASN A 71 -97.55 81.89 5.94
C ASN A 71 -97.52 81.17 7.29
N ASP A 72 -96.85 81.76 8.27
CA ASP A 72 -96.88 81.32 9.66
C ASP A 72 -97.93 82.13 10.42
N ASN A 73 -99.08 81.50 10.69
CA ASN A 73 -100.17 82.02 11.53
C ASN A 73 -100.61 83.48 11.22
N GLY A 74 -100.53 83.90 9.96
CA GLY A 74 -100.93 85.23 9.49
C GLY A 74 -99.77 86.19 9.19
N ALA A 75 -98.52 85.78 9.37
CA ALA A 75 -97.33 86.53 8.96
C ALA A 75 -96.60 85.82 7.80
N PHE A 76 -96.14 86.58 6.81
CA PHE A 76 -95.24 86.07 5.77
C PHE A 76 -93.80 86.04 6.29
N GLY A 77 -93.32 84.83 6.60
CA GLY A 77 -91.95 84.56 7.00
C GLY A 77 -91.13 83.96 5.87
N GLY A 78 -89.91 84.44 5.69
CA GLY A 78 -88.88 83.74 4.93
C GLY A 78 -88.16 82.73 5.81
N SER A 79 -88.02 81.49 5.35
CA SER A 79 -87.25 80.49 6.10
C SER A 79 -85.76 80.68 5.86
N THR A 80 -84.98 80.87 6.92
CA THR A 80 -83.51 80.76 6.86
C THR A 80 -83.04 79.35 6.50
N GLY A 81 -83.90 78.34 6.68
CA GLY A 81 -83.65 76.94 6.37
C GLY A 81 -84.43 76.39 5.16
N LEU A 82 -85.07 77.24 4.35
CA LEU A 82 -85.64 76.86 3.05
C LEU A 82 -85.49 78.01 2.05
N THR A 83 -84.47 77.93 1.19
CA THR A 83 -84.10 79.02 0.27
C THR A 83 -83.88 78.51 -1.16
N PHE A 84 -84.25 79.31 -2.15
CA PHE A 84 -84.04 79.07 -3.57
C PHE A 84 -83.19 80.20 -4.16
N ASP A 85 -82.04 79.87 -4.77
CA ASP A 85 -81.12 80.86 -5.35
C ASP A 85 -81.35 81.15 -6.85
N GLY A 86 -82.35 80.51 -7.45
CA GLY A 86 -82.60 80.52 -8.90
C GLY A 86 -82.14 79.26 -9.63
N GLN A 87 -81.30 78.42 -9.01
CA GLN A 87 -80.82 77.15 -9.56
C GLN A 87 -80.97 75.97 -8.58
N ARG A 88 -80.91 76.22 -7.27
CA ARG A 88 -80.91 75.21 -6.21
C ARG A 88 -81.88 75.59 -5.08
N LEU A 89 -82.62 74.59 -4.60
CA LEU A 89 -83.41 74.67 -3.38
C LEU A 89 -82.59 74.07 -2.23
N TYR A 90 -82.18 74.91 -1.28
CA TYR A 90 -81.53 74.49 -0.04
C TYR A 90 -82.59 74.34 1.04
N ALA A 91 -82.69 73.15 1.63
CA ALA A 91 -83.57 72.85 2.76
C ALA A 91 -82.73 72.25 3.89
N ASN A 92 -82.79 72.80 5.10
CA ASN A 92 -82.00 72.31 6.24
C ASN A 92 -82.46 70.90 6.65
N ASN A 93 -83.77 70.70 6.73
CA ASN A 93 -84.42 69.40 6.84
C ASN A 93 -85.37 69.27 5.64
N PHE A 94 -85.39 68.12 4.98
CA PHE A 94 -86.27 67.85 3.84
C PHE A 94 -86.86 66.45 3.96
N GLU A 95 -88.18 66.37 4.08
CA GLU A 95 -88.94 65.12 4.22
C GLU A 95 -89.83 64.93 2.99
N LEU A 96 -89.84 63.71 2.43
CA LEU A 96 -90.49 63.38 1.16
C LEU A 96 -91.47 62.22 1.35
N SER A 97 -92.75 62.54 1.52
CA SER A 97 -93.84 61.56 1.56
C SER A 97 -94.36 61.28 0.14
N GLY A 98 -93.59 60.58 -0.69
CA GLY A 98 -93.98 60.23 -2.06
C GLY A 98 -92.97 59.35 -2.78
N ILE A 99 -93.28 58.97 -4.03
CA ILE A 99 -92.36 58.23 -4.90
C ILE A 99 -91.40 59.22 -5.56
N LEU A 100 -90.10 58.94 -5.51
CA LEU A 100 -89.09 59.68 -6.24
C LEU A 100 -88.91 59.11 -7.66
N TYR A 101 -88.97 60.01 -8.64
CA TYR A 101 -88.71 59.70 -10.04
C TYR A 101 -87.28 60.09 -10.40
N ASP A 102 -86.62 59.29 -11.23
CA ASP A 102 -85.31 59.61 -11.78
C ASP A 102 -85.38 60.44 -13.07
N SER A 103 -84.23 60.70 -13.68
CA SER A 103 -84.12 61.53 -14.89
C SER A 103 -84.75 60.91 -16.15
N ASN A 104 -85.08 59.61 -16.11
CA ASN A 104 -85.85 58.89 -17.14
C ASN A 104 -87.34 58.80 -16.80
N ALA A 105 -87.79 59.44 -15.72
CA ALA A 105 -89.11 59.26 -15.11
C ALA A 105 -89.41 57.80 -14.69
N SER A 106 -88.37 57.04 -14.30
CA SER A 106 -88.51 55.71 -13.70
C SER A 106 -88.61 55.79 -12.17
N VAL A 107 -89.12 54.72 -11.56
CA VAL A 107 -89.19 54.53 -10.11
C VAL A 107 -88.36 53.31 -9.73
N GLY A 108 -87.53 53.43 -8.69
CA GLY A 108 -86.60 52.38 -8.29
C GLY A 108 -87.31 51.19 -7.63
N GLU A 109 -86.73 50.00 -7.79
CA GLU A 109 -87.13 48.82 -7.05
C GLU A 109 -86.51 48.79 -5.64
N GLY A 110 -87.01 47.90 -4.78
CA GLY A 110 -86.53 47.80 -3.39
C GLY A 110 -85.05 47.39 -3.32
N GLY A 111 -84.22 48.22 -2.69
CA GLY A 111 -82.76 48.04 -2.64
C GLY A 111 -81.97 48.92 -3.61
N MET A 112 -82.65 49.73 -4.43
CA MET A 112 -81.99 50.76 -5.25
C MET A 112 -81.72 52.05 -4.47
N VAL A 113 -80.69 52.77 -4.89
CA VAL A 113 -80.36 54.13 -4.45
C VAL A 113 -80.33 55.09 -5.64
N LEU A 114 -80.52 56.39 -5.38
CA LEU A 114 -80.54 57.42 -6.41
C LEU A 114 -79.12 57.99 -6.61
N ALA A 115 -78.47 57.64 -7.73
CA ALA A 115 -77.07 57.98 -7.99
C ALA A 115 -76.94 59.04 -9.10
N ASN A 116 -76.03 60.01 -8.91
CA ASN A 116 -75.78 61.07 -9.88
C ASN A 116 -74.72 60.63 -10.91
N GLU A 117 -75.15 60.40 -12.16
CA GLU A 117 -74.28 60.01 -13.28
C GLU A 117 -73.79 61.23 -14.10
N GLY A 118 -73.90 62.43 -13.53
CA GLY A 118 -73.37 63.65 -14.12
C GLY A 118 -74.22 64.16 -15.27
N ALA A 119 -73.71 64.05 -16.50
CA ALA A 119 -74.34 64.67 -17.68
C ALA A 119 -75.67 64.02 -18.09
N THR A 120 -75.94 62.78 -17.67
CA THR A 120 -77.23 62.10 -17.86
C THR A 120 -78.22 62.37 -16.72
N GLY A 121 -77.82 63.04 -15.65
CA GLY A 121 -78.64 63.32 -14.47
C GLY A 121 -78.55 62.27 -13.37
N VAL A 122 -79.57 62.23 -12.51
CA VAL A 122 -79.70 61.26 -11.41
C VAL A 122 -80.54 60.06 -11.86
N HIS A 123 -80.09 58.84 -11.59
CA HIS A 123 -80.69 57.57 -12.01
C HIS A 123 -80.85 56.60 -10.84
N TRP A 124 -81.86 55.73 -10.89
CA TRP A 124 -81.94 54.61 -9.95
C TRP A 124 -80.89 53.53 -10.30
N LYS A 125 -80.19 53.04 -9.27
CA LYS A 125 -79.14 52.00 -9.37
C LYS A 125 -79.26 51.03 -8.20
N ASN A 126 -78.97 49.75 -8.42
CA ASN A 126 -78.81 48.80 -7.31
C ASN A 126 -77.71 49.32 -6.37
N ILE A 127 -77.89 49.16 -5.06
CA ILE A 127 -76.92 49.68 -4.08
C ILE A 127 -75.49 49.11 -4.28
N GLU A 128 -75.40 47.89 -4.79
CA GLU A 128 -74.17 47.17 -5.20
C GLU A 128 -73.42 47.82 -6.37
N SER A 129 -74.05 48.69 -7.15
CA SER A 129 -73.40 49.43 -8.26
C SER A 129 -73.14 50.91 -7.92
N VAL A 130 -73.25 51.28 -6.64
CA VAL A 130 -73.03 52.64 -6.13
C VAL A 130 -72.16 52.63 -4.88
N LEU A 131 -72.28 51.62 -4.03
CA LEU A 131 -71.21 51.24 -3.10
C LEU A 131 -70.12 50.54 -3.91
N SER A 132 -68.91 51.10 -3.94
CA SER A 132 -67.70 50.40 -4.40
C SER A 132 -67.28 49.38 -3.34
N GLY A 133 -68.04 48.29 -3.24
CA GLY A 133 -67.92 47.28 -2.19
C GLY A 133 -67.87 45.87 -2.79
N VAL A 134 -66.72 45.22 -2.60
CA VAL A 134 -66.43 43.79 -2.78
C VAL A 134 -67.46 42.96 -3.56
N GLY A 135 -67.33 42.98 -4.89
CA GLY A 135 -68.01 42.05 -5.79
C GLY A 135 -67.16 40.82 -6.10
N GLY A 136 -67.71 39.77 -6.71
CA GLY A 136 -66.87 38.66 -7.18
C GLY A 136 -67.58 37.37 -7.59
N SER A 137 -66.75 36.37 -7.93
CA SER A 137 -67.18 35.02 -8.30
C SER A 137 -66.21 33.97 -7.71
N GLY A 138 -66.67 32.74 -7.49
CA GLY A 138 -65.87 31.71 -6.84
C GLY A 138 -66.30 30.29 -7.19
N VAL A 139 -65.33 29.37 -7.16
CA VAL A 139 -65.56 27.92 -7.17
C VAL A 139 -65.55 27.41 -5.73
N ALA A 140 -66.41 26.44 -5.41
CA ALA A 140 -66.44 25.81 -4.09
C ALA A 140 -65.09 25.16 -3.74
N ASN A 141 -64.75 25.14 -2.45
CA ASN A 141 -63.49 24.61 -1.90
C ASN A 141 -62.23 25.35 -2.39
N TYR A 142 -62.33 26.53 -3.01
CA TYR A 142 -61.17 27.39 -3.28
C TYR A 142 -61.15 28.59 -2.35
N VAL A 143 -59.97 28.94 -1.83
CA VAL A 143 -59.76 30.20 -1.11
C VAL A 143 -59.90 31.34 -2.12
N ALA A 144 -60.77 32.30 -1.83
CA ALA A 144 -60.96 33.46 -2.70
C ALA A 144 -59.70 34.36 -2.70
N LYS A 145 -59.36 34.90 -3.87
CA LYS A 145 -58.30 35.90 -4.05
C LYS A 145 -58.86 37.16 -4.71
N TRP A 146 -58.20 38.28 -4.52
CA TRP A 146 -58.42 39.47 -5.32
C TRP A 146 -57.86 39.30 -6.73
N SER A 147 -58.57 39.78 -7.75
CA SER A 147 -58.01 39.98 -9.11
C SER A 147 -57.44 41.38 -9.30
N ASP A 148 -57.94 42.33 -8.52
CA ASP A 148 -57.75 43.78 -8.63
C ASP A 148 -58.17 44.43 -7.28
N GLU A 149 -58.47 45.73 -7.25
CA GLU A 149 -58.72 46.47 -5.99
C GLU A 149 -60.10 46.22 -5.37
N ASP A 150 -61.10 45.70 -6.12
CA ASP A 150 -62.47 45.53 -5.63
C ASP A 150 -63.17 44.21 -6.01
N THR A 151 -62.57 43.38 -6.88
CA THR A 151 -63.15 42.11 -7.35
C THR A 151 -62.48 40.87 -6.77
N LEU A 152 -63.30 39.96 -6.23
CA LEU A 152 -62.90 38.61 -5.81
C LEU A 152 -63.07 37.57 -6.95
N THR A 153 -62.10 36.66 -7.02
CA THR A 153 -62.06 35.51 -7.92
C THR A 153 -61.53 34.26 -7.20
N SER A 154 -61.44 33.11 -7.89
CA SER A 154 -60.94 31.85 -7.30
C SER A 154 -59.41 31.85 -7.20
N GLY A 155 -58.88 31.45 -6.04
CA GLY A 155 -57.44 31.31 -5.80
C GLY A 155 -56.83 30.05 -6.42
N THR A 156 -55.52 29.88 -6.20
CA THR A 156 -54.77 28.65 -6.52
C THR A 156 -54.76 27.66 -5.35
N ILE A 157 -55.22 28.08 -4.17
CA ILE A 157 -55.34 27.27 -2.96
C ILE A 157 -56.74 26.65 -2.93
N TYR A 158 -56.76 25.33 -2.97
CA TYR A 158 -57.92 24.46 -2.74
C TYR A 158 -57.87 23.97 -1.28
N ASP A 159 -59.00 24.01 -0.58
CA ASP A 159 -59.17 23.54 0.79
C ASP A 159 -60.53 22.87 0.94
N ASP A 160 -60.51 21.55 1.15
CA ASP A 160 -61.66 20.73 1.55
C ASP A 160 -61.45 20.03 2.91
N GLY A 161 -60.47 20.49 3.68
CA GLY A 161 -59.89 19.81 4.84
C GLY A 161 -58.49 19.24 4.58
N ASP A 162 -58.10 19.06 3.32
CA ASP A 162 -56.72 18.91 2.86
C ASP A 162 -56.37 20.10 1.94
N VAL A 163 -55.17 20.69 2.08
CA VAL A 163 -54.79 21.91 1.35
C VAL A 163 -54.02 21.56 0.07
N GLY A 164 -54.64 21.79 -1.08
CA GLY A 164 -53.97 21.72 -2.39
C GLY A 164 -53.52 23.10 -2.85
N ILE A 165 -52.27 23.24 -3.32
CA ILE A 165 -51.82 24.45 -4.03
C ILE A 165 -51.49 24.04 -5.46
N GLY A 166 -52.24 24.56 -6.43
CA GLY A 166 -52.13 24.17 -7.85
C GLY A 166 -52.84 22.85 -8.21
N THR A 167 -53.48 22.18 -7.24
CA THR A 167 -54.22 20.91 -7.45
C THR A 167 -55.57 20.91 -6.73
N ALA A 168 -56.60 20.37 -7.38
CA ALA A 168 -57.93 20.10 -6.81
C ALA A 168 -58.06 18.68 -6.25
N SER A 169 -56.93 18.00 -6.02
CA SER A 169 -56.86 16.64 -5.50
C SER A 169 -55.58 16.50 -4.67
N PRO A 170 -55.54 17.11 -3.46
CA PRO A 170 -54.46 16.88 -2.52
C PRO A 170 -54.36 15.39 -2.16
N SER A 171 -53.13 14.88 -2.01
CA SER A 171 -52.85 13.50 -1.59
C SER A 171 -52.27 13.40 -0.17
N ALA A 172 -52.18 14.55 0.49
CA ALA A 172 -51.73 14.76 1.86
C ALA A 172 -52.25 16.14 2.34
N LYS A 173 -52.21 16.38 3.66
CA LYS A 173 -52.72 17.62 4.29
C LYS A 173 -52.20 18.93 3.71
N LEU A 174 -51.01 18.92 3.11
CA LEU A 174 -50.53 19.95 2.21
C LEU A 174 -49.95 19.28 0.96
N HIS A 175 -50.48 19.59 -0.22
CA HIS A 175 -49.97 19.12 -1.51
C HIS A 175 -49.76 20.32 -2.45
N VAL A 176 -48.51 20.75 -2.59
CA VAL A 176 -48.11 21.73 -3.60
C VAL A 176 -47.81 20.99 -4.90
N TYR A 177 -48.40 21.43 -6.01
CA TYR A 177 -48.27 20.81 -7.32
C TYR A 177 -48.13 21.89 -8.42
N ASP A 178 -47.11 21.74 -9.25
CA ASP A 178 -46.94 22.48 -10.50
C ASP A 178 -46.51 21.51 -11.63
N THR A 179 -46.65 21.97 -12.86
CA THR A 179 -46.13 21.34 -14.09
C THR A 179 -44.81 21.97 -14.56
N VAL A 180 -44.42 23.11 -14.00
CA VAL A 180 -43.15 23.81 -14.26
C VAL A 180 -42.08 23.36 -13.27
N VAL A 181 -40.83 23.22 -13.73
CA VAL A 181 -39.68 22.92 -12.86
C VAL A 181 -39.15 24.23 -12.26
N SER A 182 -39.62 24.56 -11.06
CA SER A 182 -39.19 25.69 -10.24
C SER A 182 -39.22 25.32 -8.75
N ASP A 183 -38.79 26.24 -7.88
CA ASP A 183 -38.91 26.05 -6.43
C ASP A 183 -40.40 25.94 -6.03
N MET A 184 -40.75 24.82 -5.37
CA MET A 184 -42.14 24.53 -4.94
C MET A 184 -42.47 25.10 -3.56
N VAL A 185 -41.49 25.16 -2.67
CA VAL A 185 -41.60 25.72 -1.32
C VAL A 185 -40.31 26.45 -0.99
N ILE A 186 -40.42 27.71 -0.58
CA ILE A 186 -39.30 28.52 -0.07
C ILE A 186 -39.62 28.89 1.37
N LEU A 187 -38.67 28.69 2.27
CA LEU A 187 -38.72 29.16 3.66
C LEU A 187 -37.57 30.15 3.85
N GLU A 188 -37.90 31.44 3.98
CA GLU A 188 -36.94 32.53 4.01
C GLU A 188 -37.02 33.30 5.34
N SER A 189 -35.86 33.72 5.86
CA SER A 189 -35.75 34.68 6.95
C SER A 189 -34.65 35.68 6.63
N SER A 190 -34.97 36.96 6.72
CA SER A 190 -34.03 38.09 6.54
C SER A 190 -33.48 38.63 7.88
N GLY A 191 -33.62 37.86 8.96
CA GLY A 191 -33.15 38.23 10.29
C GLY A 191 -31.61 38.33 10.38
N PRO A 192 -31.06 39.37 11.02
CA PRO A 192 -29.60 39.58 11.11
C PRO A 192 -28.92 38.74 12.21
N SER A 193 -29.51 37.62 12.63
CA SER A 193 -28.92 36.71 13.62
C SER A 193 -27.79 35.88 12.99
N ALA A 194 -26.81 35.50 13.81
CA ALA A 194 -25.70 34.62 13.41
C ALA A 194 -25.86 33.18 13.94
N VAL A 195 -27.01 32.85 14.54
CA VAL A 195 -27.23 31.60 15.29
C VAL A 195 -28.41 30.79 14.75
N ASP A 196 -29.45 31.45 14.23
CA ASP A 196 -30.72 30.82 13.86
C ASP A 196 -31.10 31.17 12.41
N GLY A 197 -31.59 30.19 11.66
CA GLY A 197 -32.12 30.34 10.29
C GLY A 197 -33.57 29.85 10.18
N PRO A 198 -34.20 29.88 9.00
CA PRO A 198 -35.50 29.25 8.77
C PRO A 198 -35.38 27.73 8.91
N ASP A 199 -36.32 27.11 9.61
CA ASP A 199 -36.26 25.70 10.02
C ASP A 199 -37.49 24.88 9.57
N VAL A 200 -37.38 23.55 9.70
CA VAL A 200 -38.48 22.59 9.48
C VAL A 200 -38.46 21.58 10.63
N VAL A 201 -39.37 21.73 11.58
CA VAL A 201 -39.44 20.88 12.77
C VAL A 201 -40.29 19.64 12.50
N PHE A 202 -39.66 18.47 12.43
CA PHE A 202 -40.35 17.18 12.48
C PHE A 202 -40.52 16.76 13.95
N TYR A 203 -41.71 16.95 14.51
CA TYR A 203 -41.99 16.71 15.94
C TYR A 203 -42.96 15.54 16.17
N ARG A 204 -42.41 14.38 16.57
CA ARG A 204 -43.18 13.21 17.04
C ARG A 204 -43.63 13.40 18.49
N ASN A 205 -44.78 14.05 18.67
CA ASN A 205 -45.41 14.21 19.98
C ASN A 205 -46.09 12.90 20.47
N SER A 206 -45.30 11.88 20.78
CA SER A 206 -45.80 10.61 21.31
C SER A 206 -46.10 10.72 22.81
N ALA A 207 -47.28 10.26 23.23
CA ALA A 207 -47.61 10.09 24.65
C ALA A 207 -46.94 8.85 25.30
N SER A 208 -46.25 8.05 24.50
CA SER A 208 -45.46 6.88 24.91
C SER A 208 -44.22 6.80 24.00
N PRO A 209 -43.19 7.64 24.20
CA PRO A 209 -41.94 7.55 23.44
C PRO A 209 -41.19 6.26 23.81
N ALA A 210 -40.47 5.70 22.84
CA ALA A 210 -39.62 4.52 23.02
C ALA A 210 -38.27 4.67 22.32
N ASP A 211 -37.29 3.89 22.77
CA ASP A 211 -36.01 3.75 22.09
C ASP A 211 -36.24 3.17 20.67
N SER A 212 -35.51 3.71 19.68
CA SER A 212 -35.72 3.53 18.23
C SER A 212 -37.09 3.99 17.70
N ASP A 213 -37.68 5.06 18.25
CA ASP A 213 -38.78 5.80 17.60
C ASP A 213 -38.29 6.68 16.42
N ASP A 214 -38.86 6.52 15.22
CA ASP A 214 -38.60 7.45 14.10
C ASP A 214 -39.23 8.83 14.37
N LEU A 215 -38.42 9.87 14.54
CA LEU A 215 -38.85 11.23 14.85
C LEU A 215 -39.38 12.00 13.63
N GLY A 216 -38.79 11.75 12.46
CA GLY A 216 -39.10 12.48 11.22
C GLY A 216 -38.43 11.85 9.99
N ILE A 217 -39.10 11.89 8.85
CA ILE A 217 -38.65 11.18 7.64
C ILE A 217 -38.85 12.04 6.38
N LEU A 218 -37.76 12.32 5.66
CA LEU A 218 -37.76 12.92 4.33
C LEU A 218 -37.62 11.80 3.28
N LYS A 219 -38.55 11.72 2.32
CA LYS A 219 -38.61 10.63 1.33
C LYS A 219 -38.52 11.17 -0.09
N PHE A 220 -37.51 10.74 -0.84
CA PHE A 220 -37.31 11.07 -2.24
C PHE A 220 -37.97 9.99 -3.11
N ARG A 221 -39.07 10.35 -3.76
CA ARG A 221 -39.91 9.45 -4.54
C ARG A 221 -39.82 9.74 -6.04
N GLY A 222 -39.80 8.68 -6.83
CA GLY A 222 -39.93 8.74 -8.29
C GLY A 222 -40.74 7.55 -8.80
N ARG A 223 -41.08 7.54 -10.09
CA ARG A 223 -41.68 6.36 -10.73
C ARG A 223 -40.61 5.44 -11.31
N ASN A 224 -40.80 4.13 -11.16
CA ASN A 224 -40.04 3.15 -11.92
C ASN A 224 -40.58 3.02 -13.36
N ASP A 225 -39.91 2.20 -14.16
CA ASP A 225 -40.28 1.82 -15.53
C ASP A 225 -41.66 1.15 -15.62
N ASN A 226 -42.08 0.44 -14.56
CA ASN A 226 -43.43 -0.12 -14.41
C ASN A 226 -44.48 0.92 -13.91
N SER A 227 -44.17 2.22 -13.94
CA SER A 227 -45.03 3.34 -13.49
C SER A 227 -45.49 3.29 -12.02
N GLN A 228 -44.80 2.53 -11.17
CA GLN A 228 -45.04 2.45 -9.73
C GLN A 228 -44.23 3.53 -8.99
N ASP A 229 -44.84 4.16 -8.00
CA ASP A 229 -44.20 5.09 -7.08
C ASP A 229 -43.23 4.35 -6.12
N VAL A 230 -41.95 4.67 -6.17
CA VAL A 230 -40.88 4.06 -5.36
C VAL A 230 -40.14 5.15 -4.57
N ASN A 231 -39.92 4.93 -3.27
CA ASN A 231 -39.05 5.78 -2.46
C ASN A 231 -37.59 5.33 -2.68
N TYR A 232 -36.83 6.06 -3.48
CA TYR A 232 -35.46 5.69 -3.88
C TYR A 232 -34.41 6.03 -2.82
N VAL A 233 -34.64 7.12 -2.08
CA VAL A 233 -33.83 7.55 -0.93
C VAL A 233 -34.76 7.95 0.21
N GLN A 234 -34.39 7.61 1.44
CA GLN A 234 -35.02 8.10 2.66
C GLN A 234 -33.93 8.61 3.59
N ILE A 235 -34.19 9.77 4.21
CA ILE A 235 -33.40 10.32 5.31
C ILE A 235 -34.33 10.33 6.54
N GLU A 236 -33.87 9.73 7.62
CA GLU A 236 -34.69 9.43 8.81
C GLU A 236 -33.95 9.84 10.08
N GLY A 237 -34.61 10.60 10.94
CA GLY A 237 -34.13 10.90 12.28
C GLY A 237 -34.73 9.93 13.28
N GLU A 238 -33.91 9.26 14.09
CA GLU A 238 -34.30 8.22 15.04
C GLU A 238 -33.82 8.59 16.46
N ALA A 239 -34.68 8.37 17.46
CA ALA A 239 -34.28 8.45 18.86
C ALA A 239 -33.71 7.10 19.34
N ILE A 240 -32.39 6.89 19.22
CA ILE A 240 -31.67 5.71 19.73
C ILE A 240 -31.98 5.45 21.21
N SER A 241 -32.14 6.51 21.99
CA SER A 241 -32.48 6.46 23.41
C SER A 241 -33.36 7.66 23.77
N VAL A 242 -34.47 7.40 24.47
CA VAL A 242 -35.39 8.43 25.01
C VAL A 242 -35.27 8.60 26.53
N ALA A 243 -34.22 8.04 27.13
CA ALA A 243 -33.99 8.11 28.58
C ALA A 243 -33.33 9.44 29.01
N ASP A 244 -33.93 10.08 30.03
CA ASP A 244 -33.48 11.36 30.63
C ASP A 244 -31.99 11.35 31.02
N GLY A 245 -31.21 12.25 30.41
CA GLY A 245 -29.76 12.37 30.60
C GLY A 245 -28.91 11.30 29.89
N ALA A 246 -29.53 10.48 29.03
CA ALA A 246 -28.89 9.47 28.20
C ALA A 246 -29.45 9.46 26.76
N GLU A 247 -29.98 10.60 26.30
CA GLU A 247 -30.65 10.74 25.01
C GLU A 247 -29.68 10.52 23.84
N GLY A 248 -30.11 9.74 22.86
CA GLY A 248 -29.32 9.40 21.68
C GLY A 248 -30.08 9.68 20.40
N GLY A 249 -29.47 10.43 19.48
CA GLY A 249 -30.01 10.66 18.14
C GLY A 249 -29.19 9.96 17.06
N ALA A 250 -29.87 9.38 16.07
CA ALA A 250 -29.30 8.90 14.82
C ALA A 250 -29.90 9.64 13.61
N LEU A 251 -29.08 9.84 12.59
CA LEU A 251 -29.49 10.23 11.24
C LEU A 251 -29.17 9.07 10.29
N ASN A 252 -30.20 8.41 9.80
CA ASN A 252 -30.12 7.22 8.95
C ASN A 252 -30.31 7.60 7.48
N PHE A 253 -29.38 7.16 6.63
CA PHE A 253 -29.45 7.31 5.17
C PHE A 253 -29.77 5.96 4.53
N HIS A 254 -30.98 5.85 3.97
CA HIS A 254 -31.49 4.65 3.31
C HIS A 254 -31.42 4.85 1.80
N THR A 255 -30.91 3.85 1.09
CA THR A 255 -31.01 3.81 -0.38
C THR A 255 -31.70 2.53 -0.83
N TYR A 256 -32.37 2.61 -1.97
CA TYR A 256 -33.03 1.48 -2.61
C TYR A 256 -32.05 0.75 -3.53
N ASN A 257 -31.69 -0.49 -3.18
CA ASN A 257 -30.80 -1.33 -3.98
C ASN A 257 -31.51 -2.65 -4.34
N ASN A 258 -31.51 -2.99 -5.63
CA ASN A 258 -32.03 -4.23 -6.21
C ASN A 258 -33.38 -4.71 -5.64
N GLY A 259 -34.32 -3.77 -5.44
CA GLY A 259 -35.68 -4.05 -4.95
C GLY A 259 -35.89 -3.87 -3.44
N THR A 260 -34.85 -3.59 -2.66
CA THR A 260 -34.91 -3.48 -1.18
C THR A 260 -34.36 -2.13 -0.70
N SER A 261 -35.01 -1.52 0.31
CA SER A 261 -34.46 -0.37 1.03
C SER A 261 -33.58 -0.85 2.18
N ALA A 262 -32.37 -0.30 2.33
CA ALA A 262 -31.48 -0.61 3.44
C ALA A 262 -30.68 0.62 3.88
N VAL A 263 -30.44 0.73 5.19
CA VAL A 263 -29.55 1.74 5.77
C VAL A 263 -28.13 1.52 5.24
N GLN A 264 -27.56 2.52 4.57
CA GLN A 264 -26.19 2.47 4.06
C GLN A 264 -25.21 3.28 4.93
N MET A 265 -25.70 4.35 5.56
CA MET A 265 -24.94 5.16 6.51
C MET A 265 -25.82 5.53 7.71
N VAL A 266 -25.23 5.48 8.91
CA VAL A 266 -25.79 6.01 10.15
C VAL A 266 -24.83 7.05 10.70
N ILE A 267 -25.33 8.21 11.09
CA ILE A 267 -24.58 9.17 11.90
C ILE A 267 -25.22 9.22 13.28
N THR A 268 -24.53 8.70 14.30
CA THR A 268 -24.92 8.87 15.70
C THR A 268 -24.28 10.13 16.28
N GLY A 269 -24.67 10.54 17.49
CA GLY A 269 -24.12 11.72 18.17
C GLY A 269 -22.59 11.79 18.29
N ASP A 270 -21.88 10.66 18.19
CA ASP A 270 -20.42 10.60 18.22
C ASP A 270 -19.77 9.91 16.99
N ASN A 271 -20.43 8.97 16.31
CA ASN A 271 -19.78 8.04 15.37
C ASN A 271 -20.53 7.93 14.03
N VAL A 272 -19.78 7.70 12.93
CA VAL A 272 -20.34 7.37 11.61
C VAL A 272 -20.21 5.87 11.32
N GLY A 273 -21.33 5.22 11.02
CA GLY A 273 -21.42 3.87 10.49
C GLY A 273 -21.65 3.86 8.98
N ILE A 274 -20.99 2.96 8.25
CA ILE A 274 -21.26 2.67 6.84
C ILE A 274 -21.41 1.15 6.68
N GLY A 275 -22.49 0.69 6.05
CA GLY A 275 -22.86 -0.74 5.99
C GLY A 275 -23.34 -1.34 7.32
N THR A 276 -23.36 -0.55 8.40
CA THR A 276 -23.68 -0.99 9.76
C THR A 276 -24.49 0.06 10.51
N THR A 277 -25.45 -0.39 11.33
CA THR A 277 -26.29 0.47 12.17
C THR A 277 -25.71 0.72 13.56
N ALA A 278 -24.70 -0.05 13.98
CA ALA A 278 -24.07 0.05 15.30
C ALA A 278 -22.57 0.43 15.17
N PRO A 279 -22.23 1.71 14.94
CA PRO A 279 -20.85 2.13 14.78
C PRO A 279 -20.07 2.11 16.10
N ALA A 280 -19.25 1.08 16.30
CA ALA A 280 -18.42 0.88 17.49
C ALA A 280 -17.17 1.79 17.57
N ALA A 281 -16.93 2.62 16.55
CA ALA A 281 -15.81 3.55 16.47
C ALA A 281 -16.20 4.79 15.65
N LYS A 282 -15.43 5.88 15.80
CA LYS A 282 -15.67 7.19 15.16
C LYS A 282 -15.99 7.12 13.66
N LEU A 283 -15.34 6.21 12.95
CA LEU A 283 -15.76 5.72 11.64
C LEU A 283 -15.72 4.18 11.70
N HIS A 284 -16.88 3.54 11.58
CA HIS A 284 -17.02 2.08 11.47
C HIS A 284 -17.57 1.77 10.07
N VAL A 285 -16.83 0.99 9.28
CA VAL A 285 -17.32 0.49 7.99
C VAL A 285 -17.34 -1.02 8.04
N ASP A 286 -18.52 -1.60 7.87
CA ASP A 286 -18.73 -3.04 7.84
C ASP A 286 -18.77 -3.51 6.38
N GLY A 287 -17.64 -4.07 5.93
CA GLY A 287 -17.39 -4.46 4.54
C GLY A 287 -16.03 -4.01 4.02
N SER A 288 -15.79 -4.21 2.72
CA SER A 288 -14.52 -3.87 2.07
C SER A 288 -14.40 -2.38 1.76
N THR A 289 -13.44 -1.69 2.39
CA THR A 289 -13.17 -0.26 2.20
C THR A 289 -12.05 0.03 1.20
N ILE A 290 -12.19 1.11 0.43
CA ILE A 290 -11.06 1.79 -0.22
C ILE A 290 -10.90 3.17 0.43
N PHE A 291 -9.76 3.40 1.10
CA PHE A 291 -9.45 4.70 1.72
C PHE A 291 -8.67 5.58 0.74
N GLY A 292 -9.40 6.39 -0.03
CA GLY A 292 -8.87 7.44 -0.90
C GLY A 292 -9.06 7.17 -2.40
N ASP A 293 -8.98 8.25 -3.18
CA ASP A 293 -9.03 8.21 -4.65
C ASP A 293 -7.67 7.72 -5.18
N ILE A 294 -7.62 6.44 -5.59
CA ILE A 294 -6.42 5.82 -6.15
C ILE A 294 -6.56 5.81 -7.67
N SER A 295 -6.10 6.89 -8.30
CA SER A 295 -5.70 6.84 -9.70
C SER A 295 -4.67 5.73 -9.87
N SER A 296 -5.00 4.73 -10.68
CA SER A 296 -4.24 3.51 -11.00
C SER A 296 -2.74 3.52 -10.62
N ASN A 297 -2.36 2.70 -9.65
CA ASN A 297 -0.97 2.26 -9.51
C ASN A 297 -0.60 1.45 -10.77
N ASP A 298 0.56 1.74 -11.38
CA ASP A 298 0.99 1.22 -12.70
C ASP A 298 1.05 -0.32 -12.81
N TRP A 299 0.96 -1.04 -11.70
CA TRP A 299 1.07 -2.50 -11.64
C TRP A 299 -0.27 -3.25 -11.43
N GLY A 300 -1.42 -2.55 -11.47
CA GLY A 300 -2.74 -3.20 -11.48
C GLY A 300 -3.10 -3.98 -10.21
N SER A 301 -2.50 -3.64 -9.08
CA SER A 301 -2.76 -4.28 -7.78
C SER A 301 -4.18 -4.03 -7.28
N THR A 302 -4.93 -5.10 -6.98
CA THR A 302 -6.32 -5.03 -6.48
C THR A 302 -6.46 -4.56 -5.02
N PHE A 303 -5.34 -4.38 -4.31
CA PHE A 303 -5.30 -3.78 -2.98
C PHE A 303 -3.98 -3.00 -2.81
N SER A 304 -4.07 -1.70 -2.55
CA SER A 304 -2.93 -0.85 -2.20
C SER A 304 -3.37 0.28 -1.29
N MET A 305 -2.64 0.51 -0.19
CA MET A 305 -2.83 1.69 0.65
C MET A 305 -2.04 2.86 0.05
N GLY A 306 -2.73 3.93 -0.36
CA GLY A 306 -2.09 5.10 -0.96
C GLY A 306 -1.26 5.88 0.06
N LEU A 307 0.07 5.77 -0.02
CA LEU A 307 1.01 6.52 0.81
C LEU A 307 1.61 7.68 0.01
N PRO A 308 1.45 8.94 0.43
CA PRO A 308 2.14 10.07 -0.21
C PRO A 308 3.66 9.91 -0.08
N ALA A 309 4.41 10.33 -1.10
CA ALA A 309 5.85 10.12 -1.19
C ALA A 309 6.61 10.56 0.08
N GLY A 310 7.43 9.65 0.63
CA GLY A 310 8.16 9.86 1.90
C GLY A 310 7.45 9.29 3.14
N ASN A 311 6.17 8.93 3.05
CA ASN A 311 5.47 8.19 4.11
C ASN A 311 5.67 6.68 3.97
N GLY A 312 5.50 5.95 5.07
CA GLY A 312 5.56 4.50 5.12
C GLY A 312 4.33 3.91 5.80
N LEU A 313 4.03 2.64 5.51
CA LEU A 313 3.00 1.89 6.23
C LEU A 313 3.55 1.52 7.61
N LEU A 314 2.88 1.99 8.66
CA LEU A 314 3.07 1.54 10.04
C LEU A 314 2.06 0.44 10.36
N MET A 315 2.57 -0.76 10.67
CA MET A 315 1.78 -1.80 11.32
C MET A 315 2.25 -1.94 12.77
N SER A 316 1.34 -1.67 13.71
CA SER A 316 1.56 -1.71 15.15
C SER A 316 0.28 -2.13 15.88
N GLU A 317 0.43 -2.58 17.12
CA GLU A 317 -0.70 -2.92 18.00
C GLU A 317 -1.57 -1.69 18.31
N ALA A 318 -2.89 -1.82 18.19
CA ALA A 318 -3.83 -0.71 18.35
C ALA A 318 -4.07 -0.37 19.83
N GLY A 319 -4.26 0.92 20.14
CA GLY A 319 -4.61 1.39 21.49
C GLY A 319 -3.47 1.43 22.51
N LEU A 320 -2.27 0.96 22.17
CA LEU A 320 -1.08 1.07 23.03
C LEU A 320 -0.26 2.33 22.76
N ALA A 321 0.49 2.78 23.76
CA ALA A 321 1.49 3.83 23.60
C ALA A 321 2.60 3.38 22.62
N ASN A 322 3.30 4.35 22.02
CA ASN A 322 4.23 4.21 20.87
C ASN A 322 5.57 3.51 21.18
N ASN A 323 5.52 2.42 21.96
CA ASN A 323 6.62 1.66 22.53
C ASN A 323 6.56 0.16 22.17
N SER A 324 5.43 -0.36 21.67
CA SER A 324 5.29 -1.75 21.23
C SER A 324 6.00 -2.03 19.90
N ASN A 325 6.22 -3.32 19.61
CA ASN A 325 6.89 -3.77 18.38
C ASN A 325 6.13 -3.28 17.13
N ARG A 326 6.89 -2.86 16.11
CA ARG A 326 6.36 -2.15 14.94
C ARG A 326 7.10 -2.53 13.66
N LEU A 327 6.33 -2.68 12.58
CA LEU A 327 6.82 -2.93 11.23
C LEU A 327 6.59 -1.66 10.38
N PHE A 328 7.66 -1.19 9.74
CA PHE A 328 7.64 -0.05 8.81
C PHE A 328 8.02 -0.50 7.40
N LEU A 329 7.15 -0.23 6.43
CA LEU A 329 7.46 -0.34 5.00
C LEU A 329 7.62 1.08 4.44
N PHE A 330 8.83 1.46 4.05
CA PHE A 330 9.10 2.78 3.45
C PHE A 330 9.16 2.69 1.93
N TYR A 331 8.37 3.53 1.26
CA TYR A 331 8.60 3.90 -0.14
C TYR A 331 9.13 5.33 -0.22
N ASN A 332 10.35 5.47 -0.71
CA ASN A 332 10.97 6.77 -0.97
C ASN A 332 11.42 6.84 -2.43
N ALA A 333 10.88 7.81 -3.17
CA ALA A 333 11.20 8.05 -4.57
C ALA A 333 12.70 8.37 -4.81
N SER A 334 13.46 8.74 -3.77
CA SER A 334 14.92 8.95 -3.86
C SER A 334 15.77 7.67 -3.80
N GLY A 335 15.19 6.47 -4.01
CA GLY A 335 15.94 5.28 -4.43
C GLY A 335 16.36 4.26 -3.35
N SER A 336 15.77 4.29 -2.15
CA SER A 336 16.00 3.27 -1.10
C SER A 336 14.69 2.80 -0.46
N PRO A 337 13.83 2.04 -1.17
CA PRO A 337 12.74 1.29 -0.54
C PRO A 337 13.29 0.27 0.47
N LYS A 338 12.61 0.12 1.62
CA LYS A 338 13.13 -0.68 2.73
C LYS A 338 12.06 -1.18 3.69
N LEU A 339 12.37 -2.30 4.33
CA LEU A 339 11.63 -2.89 5.44
C LEU A 339 12.40 -2.65 6.75
N GLU A 340 11.77 -2.02 7.74
CA GLU A 340 12.37 -1.81 9.07
C GLU A 340 11.50 -2.42 10.18
N MET A 341 12.10 -3.25 11.03
CA MET A 341 11.49 -3.74 12.28
C MET A 341 12.21 -3.09 13.46
N TYR A 342 11.46 -2.58 14.44
CA TYR A 342 12.03 -1.96 15.65
C TYR A 342 11.64 -2.73 16.92
N GLN A 343 12.58 -2.75 17.88
CA GLN A 343 12.30 -3.03 19.29
C GLN A 343 12.19 -1.67 20.01
N GLY A 344 10.98 -1.29 20.40
CA GLY A 344 10.70 0.03 20.97
C GLY A 344 10.86 1.17 19.95
N ASN A 345 11.02 2.41 20.46
CA ASN A 345 10.87 3.60 19.64
C ASN A 345 12.07 3.94 18.72
N THR A 346 13.30 3.55 19.08
CA THR A 346 14.52 3.98 18.34
C THR A 346 15.40 2.84 17.84
N THR A 347 15.35 1.65 18.45
CA THR A 347 16.26 0.56 18.10
C THR A 347 15.71 -0.27 16.93
N ARG A 348 16.25 -0.02 15.73
CA ARG A 348 16.09 -0.95 14.60
C ARG A 348 16.70 -2.31 14.95
N LYS A 349 15.98 -3.39 14.64
CA LYS A 349 16.39 -4.78 14.85
C LYS A 349 16.46 -5.61 13.58
N VAL A 350 15.66 -5.27 12.57
CA VAL A 350 15.83 -5.77 11.21
C VAL A 350 15.75 -4.59 10.25
N VAL A 351 16.66 -4.56 9.28
CA VAL A 351 16.61 -3.67 8.12
C VAL A 351 16.89 -4.50 6.88
N ILE A 352 15.98 -4.41 5.90
CA ILE A 352 16.23 -4.86 4.52
C ILE A 352 16.12 -3.61 3.66
N ASP A 353 17.24 -3.14 3.12
CA ASP A 353 17.39 -1.91 2.35
C ASP A 353 17.97 -2.25 0.97
N SER A 354 17.34 -1.78 -0.11
CA SER A 354 17.77 -2.08 -1.48
C SER A 354 19.03 -1.33 -1.92
N ASN A 355 19.40 -0.28 -1.20
CA ASN A 355 20.46 0.66 -1.57
C ASN A 355 21.09 1.23 -0.28
N GLY A 356 21.51 0.32 0.60
CA GLY A 356 21.99 0.59 1.95
C GLY A 356 22.42 -0.69 2.67
N ALA A 357 22.76 -0.56 3.96
CA ALA A 357 23.16 -1.71 4.78
C ALA A 357 21.94 -2.46 5.32
N SER A 358 21.71 -3.67 4.81
CA SER A 358 20.74 -4.62 5.39
C SER A 358 21.35 -5.36 6.58
N TYR A 359 20.59 -5.60 7.66
CA TYR A 359 21.06 -6.27 8.87
C TYR A 359 19.95 -6.88 9.73
N PHE A 360 20.34 -7.85 10.57
CA PHE A 360 19.56 -8.41 11.66
C PHE A 360 20.37 -8.24 12.95
N MET A 361 19.75 -7.71 14.02
CA MET A 361 20.42 -7.33 15.29
C MET A 361 19.71 -7.89 16.53
N GLY A 362 18.96 -8.98 16.38
CA GLY A 362 18.29 -9.66 17.49
C GLY A 362 17.93 -11.10 17.13
N GLY A 363 18.32 -12.04 18.00
CA GLY A 363 18.21 -13.47 17.73
C GLY A 363 19.22 -13.98 16.68
N ASP A 364 19.15 -15.28 16.44
CA ASP A 364 19.88 -15.97 15.39
C ASP A 364 19.00 -16.04 14.12
N VAL A 365 19.61 -15.97 12.93
CA VAL A 365 18.88 -15.96 11.65
C VAL A 365 18.79 -17.37 11.06
N GLY A 366 17.59 -17.95 11.07
CA GLY A 366 17.30 -19.22 10.43
C GLY A 366 16.86 -19.07 8.96
N ILE A 367 17.54 -19.74 8.04
CA ILE A 367 17.15 -19.90 6.64
C ILE A 367 16.87 -21.38 6.39
N GLY A 368 15.59 -21.73 6.19
CA GLY A 368 15.14 -23.13 6.12
C GLY A 368 15.02 -23.83 7.48
N THR A 369 15.26 -23.12 8.58
CA THR A 369 15.04 -23.58 9.97
C THR A 369 14.26 -22.52 10.76
N THR A 370 13.39 -22.97 11.67
CA THR A 370 12.69 -22.11 12.65
C THR A 370 13.35 -22.13 14.03
N THR A 371 14.34 -22.99 14.23
CA THR A 371 15.13 -23.12 15.46
C THR A 371 16.62 -23.05 15.11
N PRO A 372 17.13 -21.88 14.68
CA PRO A 372 18.54 -21.69 14.38
C PRO A 372 19.39 -21.94 15.63
N VAL A 373 20.54 -22.61 15.46
CA VAL A 373 21.47 -22.94 16.58
C VAL A 373 22.71 -22.04 16.65
N GLY A 374 22.71 -20.95 15.88
CA GLY A 374 23.74 -19.90 15.89
C GLY A 374 23.41 -18.80 14.88
N LEU A 375 24.10 -17.64 15.01
CA LEU A 375 23.80 -16.34 14.36
C LEU A 375 23.28 -16.38 12.91
N LEU A 376 23.78 -17.32 12.09
CA LEU A 376 23.21 -17.65 10.79
C LEU A 376 23.21 -19.17 10.63
N ASP A 377 22.03 -19.77 10.57
CA ASP A 377 21.82 -21.22 10.40
C ASP A 377 21.06 -21.47 9.10
N ILE A 378 21.69 -22.17 8.15
CA ILE A 378 21.16 -22.43 6.81
C ILE A 378 20.94 -23.93 6.63
N ILE A 379 19.72 -24.38 6.88
CA ILE A 379 19.33 -25.78 6.72
C ILE A 379 18.65 -25.98 5.37
N ARG A 380 19.27 -26.80 4.51
CA ARG A 380 18.77 -27.11 3.16
C ARG A 380 18.52 -28.61 3.01
N VAL A 381 17.32 -28.98 2.58
CA VAL A 381 16.88 -30.38 2.42
C VAL A 381 17.18 -31.00 1.04
N SER A 382 17.91 -30.30 0.16
CA SER A 382 18.25 -30.79 -1.18
C SER A 382 19.68 -30.44 -1.60
N ASN A 383 20.39 -31.42 -2.18
CA ASN A 383 21.76 -31.27 -2.69
C ASN A 383 21.83 -30.58 -4.08
N THR A 384 20.72 -30.03 -4.59
CA THR A 384 20.60 -29.58 -6.00
C THR A 384 21.14 -28.19 -6.28
N ALA A 385 21.46 -27.41 -5.25
CA ALA A 385 22.16 -26.13 -5.32
C ALA A 385 22.73 -25.81 -3.93
N PRO A 386 23.69 -24.88 -3.80
CA PRO A 386 24.37 -24.63 -2.52
C PRO A 386 23.43 -24.10 -1.43
N ALA A 387 23.90 -24.19 -0.17
CA ALA A 387 23.31 -23.48 0.97
C ALA A 387 23.73 -21.99 0.95
N PHE A 388 24.98 -21.72 0.56
CA PHE A 388 25.52 -20.36 0.39
C PHE A 388 26.35 -20.25 -0.90
N ARG A 389 26.18 -19.17 -1.66
CA ARG A 389 26.84 -18.93 -2.95
C ARG A 389 27.64 -17.63 -2.91
N ILE A 390 28.87 -17.66 -3.40
CA ILE A 390 29.65 -16.46 -3.76
C ILE A 390 29.88 -16.50 -5.26
N GLY A 391 29.56 -15.44 -6.01
CA GLY A 391 29.79 -15.39 -7.45
C GLY A 391 29.68 -14.00 -8.04
N SER A 392 30.38 -13.77 -9.15
CA SER A 392 30.28 -12.53 -9.94
C SER A 392 29.06 -12.49 -10.85
N SER A 393 28.35 -13.62 -10.99
CA SER A 393 27.14 -13.78 -11.79
C SER A 393 26.35 -15.01 -11.32
N ASN A 394 25.18 -15.25 -11.92
CA ASN A 394 24.42 -16.49 -11.76
C ASN A 394 25.03 -17.71 -12.49
N LEU A 395 26.10 -17.51 -13.29
CA LEU A 395 26.75 -18.58 -14.07
C LEU A 395 28.11 -19.01 -13.51
N TYR A 396 28.80 -18.13 -12.77
CA TYR A 396 30.17 -18.38 -12.30
C TYR A 396 30.33 -18.02 -10.82
N GLY A 397 31.02 -18.88 -10.09
CA GLY A 397 31.30 -18.68 -8.67
C GLY A 397 31.63 -19.96 -7.93
N TRP A 398 31.31 -19.96 -6.64
CA TRP A 398 31.55 -21.03 -5.68
C TRP A 398 30.28 -21.31 -4.87
N GLY A 399 29.89 -22.57 -4.80
CA GLY A 399 28.82 -23.07 -3.96
C GLY A 399 29.37 -23.75 -2.72
N PHE A 400 28.88 -23.34 -1.55
CA PHE A 400 29.09 -24.03 -0.27
C PHE A 400 27.86 -24.89 0.01
N PHE A 401 28.05 -26.21 0.09
CA PHE A 401 26.97 -27.16 0.33
C PHE A 401 27.21 -27.92 1.64
N SER A 402 26.17 -28.00 2.47
CA SER A 402 25.99 -29.08 3.43
C SER A 402 25.25 -30.24 2.72
N ARG A 403 25.83 -31.44 2.74
CA ARG A 403 25.27 -32.61 2.05
C ARG A 403 24.14 -33.21 2.89
N ALA A 404 22.89 -33.08 2.45
CA ALA A 404 21.68 -33.37 3.23
C ALA A 404 21.59 -34.82 3.77
N SER A 405 22.27 -35.79 3.13
CA SER A 405 22.28 -37.20 3.53
C SER A 405 23.42 -37.61 4.47
N THR A 406 24.58 -36.94 4.41
CA THR A 406 25.79 -37.31 5.17
C THR A 406 26.22 -36.25 6.18
N GLY A 407 25.78 -35.00 6.01
CA GLY A 407 26.19 -33.81 6.75
C GLY A 407 27.58 -33.29 6.38
N ASP A 408 28.19 -33.79 5.30
CA ASP A 408 29.52 -33.36 4.84
C ASP A 408 29.51 -31.94 4.28
N LEU A 409 30.66 -31.26 4.34
CA LEU A 409 30.88 -29.95 3.73
C LEU A 409 31.60 -30.11 2.39
N SER A 410 31.09 -29.50 1.33
CA SER A 410 31.78 -29.42 0.04
C SER A 410 31.76 -28.02 -0.54
N ILE A 411 32.92 -27.57 -1.01
CA ILE A 411 33.09 -26.32 -1.76
C ILE A 411 33.26 -26.69 -3.24
N GLU A 412 32.34 -26.19 -4.07
CA GLU A 412 32.19 -26.62 -5.46
C GLU A 412 32.26 -25.41 -6.39
N ARG A 413 32.97 -25.54 -7.51
CA ARG A 413 33.00 -24.51 -8.56
C ARG A 413 31.68 -24.55 -9.31
N ASP A 414 31.01 -23.40 -9.42
CA ASP A 414 29.94 -23.20 -10.39
C ASP A 414 30.54 -22.81 -11.73
N ASN A 415 30.33 -23.65 -12.73
CA ASN A 415 30.67 -23.40 -14.12
C ASN A 415 29.42 -23.55 -14.98
N ASN A 416 28.77 -22.43 -15.28
CA ASN A 416 27.53 -22.33 -16.05
C ASN A 416 26.37 -23.18 -15.47
N THR A 417 26.07 -22.98 -14.19
CA THR A 417 25.07 -23.72 -13.39
C THR A 417 25.40 -25.19 -13.10
N THR A 418 26.56 -25.67 -13.55
CA THR A 418 27.09 -27.01 -13.20
C THR A 418 28.06 -26.88 -12.04
N TYR A 419 27.72 -27.48 -10.89
CA TYR A 419 28.58 -27.55 -9.71
C TYR A 419 29.50 -28.77 -9.76
N SER A 420 30.80 -28.56 -9.52
CA SER A 420 31.79 -29.65 -9.44
C SER A 420 32.58 -29.60 -8.12
N PRO A 421 32.64 -30.70 -7.34
CA PRO A 421 33.46 -30.81 -6.14
C PRO A 421 34.89 -30.34 -6.39
N THR A 422 35.43 -29.50 -5.51
CA THR A 422 36.84 -29.08 -5.58
C THR A 422 37.52 -29.29 -4.24
N LEU A 423 36.85 -28.95 -3.13
CA LEU A 423 37.22 -29.37 -1.77
C LEU A 423 36.03 -30.11 -1.13
N TYR A 424 36.28 -31.25 -0.51
CA TYR A 424 35.29 -32.05 0.22
C TYR A 424 35.81 -32.38 1.62
N ILE A 425 34.99 -32.24 2.65
CA ILE A 425 35.33 -32.56 4.04
C ILE A 425 34.25 -33.47 4.61
N LYS A 426 34.60 -34.73 4.85
CA LYS A 426 33.72 -35.71 5.48
C LYS A 426 33.45 -35.34 6.94
N ARG A 427 32.19 -35.22 7.34
CA ARG A 427 31.78 -34.98 8.73
C ARG A 427 32.07 -36.18 9.64
N ALA A 428 31.99 -37.39 9.09
CA ALA A 428 32.09 -38.63 9.86
C ALA A 428 33.50 -38.92 10.41
N ASP A 429 34.55 -38.56 9.66
CA ASP A 429 35.95 -38.86 9.98
C ASP A 429 36.89 -37.64 9.89
N GLY A 430 36.44 -36.50 9.35
CA GLY A 430 37.28 -35.32 9.13
C GLY A 430 38.31 -35.47 8.01
N ASN A 431 38.15 -36.44 7.10
CA ASN A 431 39.02 -36.61 5.95
C ASN A 431 38.73 -35.55 4.87
N VAL A 432 39.79 -34.98 4.30
CA VAL A 432 39.74 -33.92 3.30
C VAL A 432 40.10 -34.46 1.91
N GLY A 433 39.15 -34.33 0.97
CA GLY A 433 39.34 -34.64 -0.44
C GLY A 433 39.55 -33.38 -1.27
N ILE A 434 40.54 -33.39 -2.16
CA ILE A 434 40.72 -32.40 -3.22
C ILE A 434 40.55 -33.13 -4.56
N GLY A 435 39.58 -32.71 -5.36
CA GLY A 435 39.17 -33.41 -6.59
C GLY A 435 38.36 -34.71 -6.39
N THR A 436 38.16 -35.16 -5.14
CA THR A 436 37.35 -36.35 -4.80
C THR A 436 36.36 -36.08 -3.67
N THR A 437 35.21 -36.74 -3.74
CA THR A 437 34.15 -36.75 -2.71
C THR A 437 34.29 -37.91 -1.72
N ASP A 438 35.17 -38.88 -1.99
CA ASP A 438 35.42 -40.03 -1.11
C ASP A 438 36.90 -40.10 -0.68
N PRO A 439 37.36 -39.18 0.19
CA PRO A 439 38.70 -39.26 0.75
C PRO A 439 38.85 -40.46 1.71
N ALA A 440 39.75 -41.38 1.37
CA ALA A 440 40.09 -42.56 2.17
C ALA A 440 41.18 -42.27 3.23
N THR A 441 41.90 -41.17 3.07
CA THR A 441 42.97 -40.67 3.95
C THR A 441 42.64 -39.27 4.46
N LYS A 442 43.32 -38.81 5.52
CA LYS A 442 43.11 -37.47 6.11
C LYS A 442 43.25 -36.32 5.12
N LEU A 443 44.14 -36.50 4.14
CA LEU A 443 44.24 -35.69 2.93
C LEU A 443 44.32 -36.66 1.75
N HIS A 444 43.41 -36.53 0.78
CA HIS A 444 43.39 -37.30 -0.47
C HIS A 444 43.30 -36.31 -1.65
N LEU A 445 44.39 -36.18 -2.40
CA LEU A 445 44.39 -35.46 -3.68
C LEU A 445 44.08 -36.48 -4.78
N TYR A 446 43.18 -36.14 -5.70
CA TYR A 446 42.74 -37.02 -6.77
C TYR A 446 42.44 -36.24 -8.05
N ASP A 447 42.95 -36.72 -9.18
CA ASP A 447 42.61 -36.31 -10.54
C ASP A 447 42.74 -37.53 -11.47
N SER A 448 42.34 -37.40 -12.74
CA SER A 448 42.60 -38.39 -13.80
C SER A 448 43.97 -38.19 -14.48
N SER A 449 44.60 -37.03 -14.26
CA SER A 449 45.97 -36.70 -14.69
C SER A 449 46.97 -36.85 -13.53
N ASP A 450 48.23 -36.46 -13.75
CA ASP A 450 49.26 -36.40 -12.70
C ASP A 450 48.81 -35.58 -11.49
N VAL A 451 48.91 -36.16 -10.29
CA VAL A 451 48.56 -35.52 -9.02
C VAL A 451 49.83 -35.11 -8.28
N TYR A 452 50.05 -33.80 -8.16
CA TYR A 452 51.21 -33.24 -7.46
C TYR A 452 50.79 -32.53 -6.15
N LEU A 453 51.59 -32.73 -5.09
CA LEU A 453 51.60 -31.87 -3.91
C LEU A 453 52.83 -30.97 -4.00
N THR A 454 52.67 -29.77 -4.55
CA THR A 454 53.71 -28.74 -4.47
C THR A 454 53.78 -28.22 -3.04
N LEU A 455 54.97 -28.33 -2.44
CA LEU A 455 55.36 -27.56 -1.27
C LEU A 455 56.39 -26.55 -1.75
N GLU A 456 56.31 -25.31 -1.28
CA GLU A 456 57.23 -24.23 -1.63
C GLU A 456 57.39 -23.24 -0.48
N SER A 457 58.50 -22.50 -0.46
CA SER A 457 58.74 -21.38 0.45
C SER A 457 59.35 -20.22 -0.32
N SER A 458 58.85 -19.01 -0.09
CA SER A 458 59.27 -17.77 -0.76
C SER A 458 60.06 -16.83 0.16
N GLY A 459 60.74 -17.39 1.16
CA GLY A 459 61.60 -16.65 2.08
C GLY A 459 62.76 -15.93 1.37
N GLY A 460 63.22 -14.82 1.97
CA GLY A 460 64.45 -14.13 1.54
C GLY A 460 65.74 -14.81 2.00
N THR A 461 65.60 -15.92 2.74
CA THR A 461 66.62 -16.82 3.26
C THR A 461 66.38 -18.22 2.70
N ALA A 462 67.37 -19.10 2.79
CA ALA A 462 67.24 -20.48 2.32
C ALA A 462 66.42 -21.33 3.32
N GLU A 463 65.09 -21.21 3.23
CA GLU A 463 64.13 -21.96 4.05
C GLU A 463 64.00 -23.42 3.58
N GLU A 464 63.75 -24.35 4.51
CA GLU A 464 63.49 -25.74 4.12
C GLU A 464 62.04 -25.98 3.65
N VAL A 465 61.90 -26.90 2.70
CA VAL A 465 60.60 -27.35 2.14
C VAL A 465 60.50 -28.85 2.32
N ALA A 466 59.85 -29.31 3.38
CA ALA A 466 59.88 -30.72 3.79
C ALA A 466 58.59 -31.25 4.42
N VAL A 467 58.34 -32.54 4.20
CA VAL A 467 57.40 -33.33 5.01
C VAL A 467 58.11 -33.78 6.28
N LYS A 468 57.41 -33.62 7.42
CA LYS A 468 57.94 -33.83 8.77
C LYS A 468 57.14 -34.90 9.49
N TYR A 469 57.76 -36.03 9.77
CA TYR A 469 57.14 -37.20 10.39
C TYR A 469 57.56 -37.33 11.86
N ASN A 470 56.59 -37.54 12.76
CA ASN A 470 56.85 -37.91 14.15
C ASN A 470 56.01 -39.14 14.53
N ASN A 471 56.61 -40.07 15.27
CA ASN A 471 55.86 -40.93 16.16
C ASN A 471 56.13 -40.48 17.60
N PHE A 472 55.19 -39.71 18.16
CA PHE A 472 55.33 -39.04 19.46
C PHE A 472 55.56 -40.03 20.63
N SER A 473 55.20 -41.32 20.45
CA SER A 473 55.50 -42.38 21.43
C SER A 473 56.98 -42.79 21.47
N THR A 474 57.78 -42.37 20.49
CA THR A 474 59.21 -42.72 20.34
C THR A 474 60.17 -41.55 20.60
N GLY A 475 59.66 -40.34 20.81
CA GLY A 475 60.45 -39.17 21.20
C GLY A 475 59.99 -37.85 20.59
N THR A 476 60.87 -36.85 20.71
CA THR A 476 60.65 -35.48 20.19
C THR A 476 61.41 -35.19 18.90
N ASN A 477 62.21 -36.14 18.40
CA ASN A 477 62.88 -36.05 17.11
C ASN A 477 61.92 -36.36 15.97
N PHE A 478 62.20 -35.80 14.80
CA PHE A 478 61.41 -35.99 13.59
C PHE A 478 62.27 -36.62 12.50
N TRP A 479 61.64 -37.42 11.65
CA TRP A 479 62.17 -37.68 10.30
C TRP A 479 61.72 -36.56 9.38
N TRP A 480 62.62 -36.08 8.53
CA TRP A 480 62.38 -34.97 7.60
C TRP A 480 62.78 -35.39 6.19
N GLN A 481 61.93 -35.09 5.22
CA GLN A 481 62.12 -35.43 3.80
C GLN A 481 61.71 -34.27 2.91
N GLY A 482 62.60 -33.79 2.04
CA GLY A 482 62.32 -32.71 1.10
C GLY A 482 63.57 -31.94 0.67
N LEU A 483 63.45 -30.64 0.40
CA LEU A 483 64.58 -29.75 0.11
C LEU A 483 65.06 -29.05 1.39
N ASN A 484 66.37 -29.11 1.66
CA ASN A 484 67.01 -28.43 2.79
C ASN A 484 67.57 -27.04 2.39
N GLN A 485 68.18 -26.35 3.36
CA GLN A 485 68.76 -25.00 3.18
C GLN A 485 69.87 -24.92 2.11
N GLU A 486 70.46 -26.06 1.70
CA GLU A 486 71.51 -26.13 0.67
C GLU A 486 70.93 -26.37 -0.75
N ALA A 487 69.62 -26.16 -0.92
CA ALA A 487 68.85 -26.49 -2.14
C ALA A 487 68.95 -27.97 -2.58
N ALA A 488 69.38 -28.86 -1.68
CA ALA A 488 69.57 -30.28 -1.92
C ALA A 488 68.40 -31.11 -1.36
N TYR A 489 68.10 -32.22 -2.01
CA TYR A 489 67.15 -33.19 -1.45
C TYR A 489 67.84 -33.99 -0.33
N SER A 490 67.18 -34.15 0.81
CA SER A 490 67.75 -34.95 1.91
C SER A 490 66.72 -35.70 2.74
N LEU A 491 67.23 -36.68 3.49
CA LEU A 491 66.54 -37.36 4.57
C LEU A 491 67.33 -37.12 5.86
N ALA A 492 66.68 -36.56 6.88
CA ALA A 492 67.30 -36.28 8.18
C ALA A 492 66.51 -36.90 9.33
N TYR A 493 67.19 -37.14 10.45
CA TYR A 493 66.58 -37.49 11.72
C TYR A 493 67.17 -36.65 12.86
N GLY A 494 66.30 -35.92 13.56
CA GLY A 494 66.71 -35.06 14.68
C GLY A 494 65.70 -33.94 14.97
N SER A 495 66.15 -32.93 15.72
CA SER A 495 65.37 -31.76 16.11
C SER A 495 65.27 -30.67 15.03
N ALA A 496 66.24 -30.63 14.10
CA ALA A 496 66.34 -29.65 13.01
C ALA A 496 66.70 -30.32 11.68
N TYR A 497 66.34 -29.72 10.54
CA TYR A 497 66.49 -30.33 9.21
C TYR A 497 67.83 -29.97 8.50
N SER A 498 68.91 -29.85 9.26
CA SER A 498 70.21 -29.40 8.77
C SER A 498 71.39 -30.01 9.54
N GLY A 499 72.61 -29.80 9.04
CA GLY A 499 73.86 -30.25 9.67
C GLY A 499 73.93 -31.77 9.90
N SER A 500 74.45 -32.17 11.06
CA SER A 500 74.67 -33.58 11.43
C SER A 500 73.38 -34.41 11.60
N ASN A 501 72.19 -33.80 11.54
CA ASN A 501 70.92 -34.53 11.49
C ASN A 501 70.67 -35.17 10.12
N VAL A 502 71.29 -34.68 9.05
CA VAL A 502 71.22 -35.27 7.71
C VAL A 502 71.79 -36.70 7.73
N LYS A 503 71.09 -37.65 7.09
CA LYS A 503 71.46 -39.07 7.00
C LYS A 503 71.70 -39.50 5.55
N LEU A 504 70.87 -39.03 4.64
CA LEU A 504 71.07 -39.09 3.19
C LEU A 504 70.99 -37.67 2.62
N PHE A 505 71.92 -37.31 1.74
CA PHE A 505 71.99 -36.06 1.00
C PHE A 505 72.08 -36.37 -0.50
N VAL A 506 71.35 -35.65 -1.33
CA VAL A 506 71.41 -35.73 -2.80
C VAL A 506 71.54 -34.31 -3.34
N GLY A 507 72.74 -33.96 -3.80
CA GLY A 507 73.07 -32.64 -4.32
C GLY A 507 72.54 -32.41 -5.74
N THR A 508 72.37 -31.15 -6.10
CA THR A 508 72.06 -30.72 -7.48
C THR A 508 73.22 -30.97 -8.46
N ASP A 509 74.42 -31.25 -7.94
CA ASP A 509 75.59 -31.73 -8.67
C ASP A 509 75.61 -33.27 -8.87
N ALA A 510 74.48 -33.94 -8.61
CA ALA A 510 74.27 -35.38 -8.70
C ALA A 510 75.13 -36.25 -7.75
N LYS A 511 75.73 -35.66 -6.71
CA LYS A 511 76.44 -36.43 -5.68
C LYS A 511 75.51 -36.88 -4.55
N VAL A 512 75.78 -38.08 -4.03
CA VAL A 512 75.07 -38.69 -2.90
C VAL A 512 75.97 -38.74 -1.67
N GLY A 513 75.53 -38.12 -0.58
CA GLY A 513 76.18 -38.20 0.73
C GLY A 513 75.41 -39.12 1.69
N ILE A 514 76.09 -40.05 2.34
CA ILE A 514 75.54 -40.85 3.45
C ILE A 514 76.34 -40.48 4.71
N GLY A 515 75.65 -39.93 5.72
CA GLY A 515 76.29 -39.39 6.92
C GLY A 515 77.07 -38.08 6.73
N THR A 516 77.02 -37.48 5.53
CA THR A 516 77.60 -36.18 5.20
C THR A 516 76.68 -35.37 4.29
N ASN A 517 76.67 -34.04 4.45
CA ASN A 517 76.06 -33.08 3.53
C ASN A 517 77.08 -32.42 2.57
N ALA A 518 78.36 -32.80 2.67
CA ALA A 518 79.43 -32.38 1.77
C ALA A 518 80.08 -33.62 1.10
N PRO A 519 79.46 -34.17 0.03
CA PRO A 519 80.05 -35.27 -0.72
C PRO A 519 81.20 -34.79 -1.63
N GLU A 520 82.38 -35.40 -1.46
CA GLU A 520 83.58 -35.09 -2.27
C GLU A 520 83.63 -35.92 -3.57
N ALA A 521 82.89 -37.03 -3.62
CA ALA A 521 82.71 -37.90 -4.78
C ALA A 521 81.21 -38.19 -5.00
N ASN A 522 80.86 -38.75 -6.17
CA ASN A 522 79.47 -39.05 -6.55
C ASN A 522 78.73 -39.95 -5.54
N LEU A 523 79.46 -40.76 -4.77
CA LEU A 523 78.99 -41.38 -3.54
C LEU A 523 80.05 -41.15 -2.45
N HIS A 524 79.69 -40.43 -1.38
CA HIS A 524 80.54 -40.24 -0.20
C HIS A 524 79.84 -40.81 1.03
N ILE A 525 80.40 -41.86 1.62
CA ILE A 525 79.90 -42.48 2.86
C ILE A 525 80.82 -42.08 4.01
N VAL A 526 80.26 -41.44 5.05
CA VAL A 526 81.00 -41.00 6.25
C VAL A 526 80.43 -41.68 7.49
N GLY A 527 81.26 -42.49 8.15
CA GLY A 527 80.94 -43.16 9.40
C GLY A 527 81.27 -42.27 10.60
N SER A 528 80.25 -41.79 11.31
CA SER A 528 80.42 -41.03 12.56
C SER A 528 80.60 -41.98 13.75
N GLY A 529 81.84 -42.19 14.17
CA GLY A 529 82.20 -43.07 15.29
C GLY A 529 82.37 -44.55 14.95
N SER A 530 82.36 -44.90 13.65
CA SER A 530 82.61 -46.25 13.12
C SER A 530 83.20 -46.16 11.71
N SER A 531 83.84 -47.23 11.21
CA SER A 531 84.35 -47.27 9.84
C SER A 531 83.24 -47.14 8.78
N ALA A 532 83.49 -46.36 7.74
CA ALA A 532 82.59 -46.19 6.60
C ALA A 532 82.68 -47.40 5.64
N TRP A 533 81.99 -48.49 5.96
CA TRP A 533 81.93 -49.69 5.12
C TRP A 533 80.74 -49.69 4.17
N LEU A 534 80.98 -49.88 2.88
CA LEU A 534 79.97 -50.38 1.95
C LEU A 534 79.83 -51.90 2.18
N ARG A 535 78.83 -52.31 2.94
CA ARG A 535 78.53 -53.72 3.20
C ARG A 535 77.65 -54.30 2.07
N LEU A 536 78.09 -55.42 1.49
CA LEU A 536 77.40 -56.12 0.41
C LEU A 536 77.22 -57.60 0.82
N ASP A 537 76.02 -57.99 1.22
CA ASP A 537 75.67 -59.37 1.59
C ASP A 537 74.98 -60.10 0.43
N ARG A 538 75.35 -61.36 0.18
CA ARG A 538 74.52 -62.29 -0.61
C ARG A 538 73.58 -63.07 0.32
N THR A 539 72.29 -63.12 -0.02
CA THR A 539 71.27 -63.90 0.72
C THR A 539 71.09 -65.33 0.20
N THR A 540 71.81 -65.70 -0.85
CA THR A 540 71.79 -67.02 -1.50
C THR A 540 73.20 -67.60 -1.64
N THR A 541 73.30 -68.89 -1.98
CA THR A 541 74.56 -69.63 -2.18
C THR A 541 74.94 -69.79 -3.66
N SER A 542 74.30 -69.04 -4.57
CA SER A 542 74.41 -69.21 -6.03
C SER A 542 74.67 -67.88 -6.75
N SER A 543 75.25 -66.90 -6.05
CA SER A 543 75.42 -65.53 -6.51
C SER A 543 76.68 -64.93 -5.90
N ASN A 544 77.25 -63.92 -6.56
CA ASN A 544 78.43 -63.21 -6.11
C ASN A 544 78.03 -61.91 -5.37
N ALA A 545 78.89 -61.39 -4.50
CA ALA A 545 78.71 -60.10 -3.82
C ALA A 545 79.95 -59.22 -4.00
N GLY A 546 79.80 -58.05 -4.62
CA GLY A 546 80.95 -57.20 -4.95
C GLY A 546 80.61 -55.95 -5.78
N ILE A 547 81.64 -55.31 -6.30
CA ILE A 547 81.58 -54.06 -7.06
C ILE A 547 82.00 -54.34 -8.50
N ILE A 548 81.24 -53.81 -9.46
CA ILE A 548 81.55 -53.83 -10.90
C ILE A 548 82.03 -52.44 -11.29
N LEU A 549 83.14 -52.39 -12.03
CA LEU A 549 83.76 -51.19 -12.57
C LEU A 549 83.63 -51.26 -14.10
N HIS A 550 83.05 -50.21 -14.70
CA HIS A 550 82.59 -50.22 -16.09
C HIS A 550 82.91 -48.87 -16.77
N THR A 551 83.34 -48.89 -18.04
CA THR A 551 83.83 -47.69 -18.77
C THR A 551 82.79 -46.98 -19.62
N SER A 552 81.73 -47.69 -20.04
CA SER A 552 80.59 -47.12 -20.77
C SER A 552 79.26 -47.69 -20.26
N SER A 553 78.18 -47.62 -21.05
CA SER A 553 76.85 -48.14 -20.71
C SER A 553 76.46 -49.42 -21.46
N ALA A 554 77.37 -50.05 -22.20
CA ALA A 554 77.10 -51.25 -22.99
C ALA A 554 77.76 -52.49 -22.37
N GLU A 555 76.97 -53.53 -22.08
CA GLU A 555 77.37 -54.82 -21.45
C GLU A 555 78.50 -55.60 -22.16
N THR A 556 78.96 -55.12 -23.31
CA THR A 556 80.05 -55.71 -24.12
C THR A 556 81.38 -54.96 -24.00
N ASP A 557 81.42 -53.84 -23.26
CA ASP A 557 82.63 -53.03 -23.05
C ASP A 557 83.44 -53.51 -21.82
N GLY A 558 84.69 -53.07 -21.70
CA GLY A 558 85.69 -53.61 -20.77
C GLY A 558 85.38 -53.50 -19.27
N ALA A 559 84.57 -54.43 -18.75
CA ALA A 559 84.11 -54.45 -17.37
C ALA A 559 84.98 -55.33 -16.45
N TRP A 560 85.25 -54.85 -15.23
CA TRP A 560 85.99 -55.57 -14.19
C TRP A 560 85.14 -55.71 -12.93
N ALA A 561 85.07 -56.89 -12.33
CA ALA A 561 84.39 -57.10 -11.05
C ALA A 561 85.38 -57.47 -9.94
N VAL A 562 85.18 -56.90 -8.75
CA VAL A 562 85.88 -57.22 -7.50
C VAL A 562 84.85 -57.75 -6.50
N TYR A 563 84.90 -59.04 -6.19
CA TYR A 563 83.79 -59.73 -5.49
C TYR A 563 84.21 -60.91 -4.63
N MET A 564 83.35 -61.25 -3.67
CA MET A 564 83.29 -62.57 -3.04
C MET A 564 82.35 -63.45 -3.84
N ASP A 565 82.79 -64.65 -4.20
CA ASP A 565 81.99 -65.57 -5.03
C ASP A 565 81.02 -66.46 -4.21
N ALA A 566 80.26 -67.29 -4.93
CA ALA A 566 79.38 -68.29 -4.35
C ALA A 566 80.10 -69.35 -3.46
N THR A 567 81.42 -69.50 -3.61
CA THR A 567 82.30 -70.41 -2.84
C THR A 567 83.19 -69.70 -1.81
N GLU A 568 82.92 -68.42 -1.52
CA GLU A 568 83.59 -67.61 -0.50
C GLU A 568 85.07 -67.29 -0.83
N GLN A 569 85.42 -67.33 -2.12
CA GLN A 569 86.72 -66.89 -2.63
C GLN A 569 86.65 -65.40 -3.02
N PHE A 570 87.70 -64.64 -2.72
CA PHE A 570 87.85 -63.27 -3.21
C PHE A 570 88.40 -63.30 -4.63
N ARG A 571 87.77 -62.57 -5.56
CA ARG A 571 88.14 -62.54 -6.98
C ARG A 571 88.22 -61.14 -7.54
N ILE A 572 89.14 -60.98 -8.49
CA ILE A 572 89.15 -59.92 -9.50
C ILE A 572 89.05 -60.60 -10.86
N ALA A 573 87.99 -60.33 -11.61
CA ALA A 573 87.70 -60.99 -12.90
C ALA A 573 87.16 -60.01 -13.95
N ASP A 574 87.25 -60.41 -15.23
CA ASP A 574 86.48 -59.77 -16.30
C ASP A 574 84.99 -60.05 -16.13
N TRP A 575 84.15 -59.03 -16.22
CA TRP A 575 82.68 -59.12 -16.12
C TRP A 575 82.04 -59.13 -17.52
N ILE A 576 82.42 -60.11 -18.36
CA ILE A 576 81.87 -60.23 -19.73
C ILE A 576 81.61 -61.71 -20.08
N GLY A 577 80.36 -62.15 -19.94
CA GLY A 577 79.84 -63.43 -20.46
C GLY A 577 80.35 -64.74 -19.83
N SER A 578 81.56 -64.73 -19.29
CA SER A 578 82.16 -65.79 -18.48
C SER A 578 83.25 -65.18 -17.59
N ASP A 579 83.14 -65.33 -16.27
CA ASP A 579 84.03 -64.70 -15.28
C ASP A 579 85.51 -65.14 -15.40
N VAL A 580 86.28 -64.53 -16.29
CA VAL A 580 87.71 -64.81 -16.46
C VAL A 580 88.47 -64.23 -15.26
N THR A 581 88.69 -65.10 -14.28
CA THR A 581 89.35 -64.75 -13.01
C THR A 581 90.82 -64.42 -13.24
N ARG A 582 91.20 -63.16 -13.03
CA ARG A 582 92.56 -62.63 -13.22
C ARG A 582 93.41 -62.82 -11.96
N LEU A 583 92.82 -62.49 -10.81
CA LEU A 583 93.37 -62.73 -9.47
C LEU A 583 92.31 -63.39 -8.59
N LEU A 584 92.74 -64.32 -7.74
CA LEU A 584 91.92 -65.02 -6.77
C LEU A 584 92.67 -65.18 -5.45
N ILE A 585 91.94 -65.12 -4.33
CA ILE A 585 92.39 -65.61 -3.03
C ILE A 585 91.37 -66.65 -2.57
N ASP A 586 91.83 -67.88 -2.33
CA ASP A 586 90.95 -68.95 -1.83
C ASP A 586 90.67 -68.86 -0.33
N THR A 587 89.75 -69.69 0.17
CA THR A 587 89.39 -69.76 1.60
C THR A 587 90.49 -70.33 2.50
N SER A 588 91.63 -70.76 1.95
CA SER A 588 92.84 -71.14 2.67
C SER A 588 93.94 -70.05 2.63
N GLY A 589 93.69 -68.93 1.94
CA GLY A 589 94.62 -67.81 1.80
C GLY A 589 95.62 -67.91 0.64
N ASN A 590 95.48 -68.88 -0.27
CA ASN A 590 96.38 -69.00 -1.42
C ASN A 590 96.00 -68.00 -2.53
N VAL A 591 97.01 -67.31 -3.08
CA VAL A 591 96.84 -66.34 -4.17
C VAL A 591 97.05 -67.01 -5.53
N GLY A 592 95.99 -67.05 -6.35
CA GLY A 592 96.04 -67.45 -7.76
C GLY A 592 96.13 -66.23 -8.68
N ILE A 593 97.06 -66.24 -9.63
CA ILE A 593 97.11 -65.28 -10.75
C ILE A 593 97.01 -66.09 -12.05
N GLY A 594 95.95 -65.85 -12.83
CA GLY A 594 95.64 -66.66 -14.03
C GLY A 594 95.22 -68.12 -13.73
N THR A 595 94.92 -68.44 -12.47
CA THR A 595 94.41 -69.76 -12.05
C THR A 595 93.30 -69.62 -11.00
N VAL A 596 92.29 -70.48 -11.10
CA VAL A 596 91.20 -70.62 -10.10
C VAL A 596 91.46 -71.74 -9.08
N ALA A 597 92.58 -72.44 -9.22
CA ALA A 597 93.02 -73.51 -8.32
C ALA A 597 94.51 -73.32 -7.99
N PRO A 598 94.86 -72.35 -7.14
CA PRO A 598 96.18 -72.31 -6.53
C PRO A 598 96.38 -73.53 -5.63
N ASN A 599 97.63 -73.98 -5.48
CA ASN A 599 98.03 -75.11 -4.64
C ASN A 599 99.30 -74.81 -3.81
N THR A 600 99.65 -73.53 -3.76
CA THR A 600 100.76 -72.87 -3.08
C THR A 600 100.32 -71.46 -2.74
N LEU A 601 100.87 -70.84 -1.69
CA LEU A 601 100.49 -69.49 -1.23
C LEU A 601 100.52 -68.42 -2.34
N LEU A 602 101.36 -68.61 -3.35
CA LEU A 602 101.29 -67.92 -4.63
C LEU A 602 101.40 -68.95 -5.77
N HIS A 603 100.46 -68.94 -6.71
CA HIS A 603 100.49 -69.73 -7.94
C HIS A 603 100.19 -68.81 -9.12
N ILE A 604 101.20 -68.55 -9.96
CA ILE A 604 101.07 -67.75 -11.19
C ILE A 604 101.04 -68.69 -12.38
N LYS A 605 100.02 -68.54 -13.24
CA LYS A 605 99.79 -69.38 -14.42
C LYS A 605 99.46 -68.52 -15.63
N GLY A 606 100.27 -68.61 -16.68
CA GLY A 606 100.04 -67.97 -17.97
C GLY A 606 99.09 -68.78 -18.86
N ALA A 607 98.69 -68.19 -19.98
CA ALA A 607 97.95 -68.88 -21.02
C ALA A 607 98.83 -69.90 -21.79
N VAL A 608 98.19 -70.70 -22.65
CA VAL A 608 98.90 -71.73 -23.41
C VAL A 608 99.89 -71.09 -24.39
N ASN A 609 101.15 -71.50 -24.30
CA ASN A 609 102.33 -70.93 -25.01
C ASN A 609 102.87 -69.61 -24.47
N GLU A 610 102.35 -69.06 -23.37
CA GLU A 610 102.98 -67.94 -22.67
C GLU A 610 104.10 -68.41 -21.73
N ARG A 611 105.15 -67.60 -21.60
CA ARG A 611 106.18 -67.80 -20.57
C ARG A 611 105.78 -67.04 -19.30
N VAL A 612 105.58 -67.77 -18.21
CA VAL A 612 105.40 -67.16 -16.89
C VAL A 612 106.74 -66.62 -16.41
N TYR A 613 106.79 -65.33 -16.10
CA TYR A 613 107.91 -64.68 -15.44
C TYR A 613 107.42 -63.91 -14.22
N ILE A 614 108.17 -63.95 -13.12
CA ILE A 614 108.10 -62.93 -12.08
C ILE A 614 109.16 -61.90 -12.44
N LYS A 615 108.75 -60.75 -12.98
CA LYS A 615 109.68 -59.63 -13.22
C LYS A 615 109.87 -58.89 -11.89
N ILE A 616 111.12 -58.80 -11.46
CA ILE A 616 111.55 -57.93 -10.36
C ILE A 616 112.45 -56.88 -10.98
N GLU A 617 112.26 -55.61 -10.61
CA GLU A 617 113.07 -54.49 -11.10
C GLU A 617 113.20 -53.43 -10.01
N GLY A 618 114.39 -52.86 -9.86
CA GLY A 618 114.62 -51.67 -9.05
C GLY A 618 114.55 -50.40 -9.90
N SER A 619 114.12 -49.29 -9.29
CA SER A 619 113.93 -48.00 -9.97
C SER A 619 114.86 -46.93 -9.39
N GLY A 620 116.10 -46.92 -9.86
CA GLY A 620 117.17 -46.02 -9.42
C GLY A 620 118.49 -46.34 -10.10
N SER A 621 119.58 -45.69 -9.67
CA SER A 621 120.96 -46.00 -10.08
C SER A 621 121.80 -46.42 -8.86
N ALA A 622 121.17 -47.27 -8.04
CA ALA A 622 121.58 -47.80 -6.73
C ALA A 622 120.41 -48.68 -6.20
N ALA A 623 119.81 -49.49 -7.07
CA ALA A 623 118.50 -50.11 -6.83
C ALA A 623 118.43 -51.55 -7.36
N ASP A 624 118.91 -52.48 -6.54
CA ASP A 624 119.02 -53.90 -6.91
C ASP A 624 117.65 -54.58 -7.11
N ALA A 625 117.59 -55.47 -8.09
CA ALA A 625 116.39 -56.25 -8.40
C ALA A 625 116.49 -57.65 -7.79
N ALA A 626 115.90 -57.87 -6.61
CA ALA A 626 116.08 -59.11 -5.84
C ALA A 626 114.80 -59.69 -5.21
N ILE A 627 114.80 -61.02 -5.05
CA ILE A 627 113.88 -61.77 -4.18
C ILE A 627 114.65 -62.20 -2.91
N GLN A 628 114.02 -61.99 -1.75
CA GLN A 628 114.57 -62.41 -0.45
C GLN A 628 113.75 -63.57 0.12
N PHE A 629 114.46 -64.54 0.70
CA PHE A 629 113.94 -65.69 1.43
C PHE A 629 114.45 -65.60 2.87
N THR A 630 113.54 -65.65 3.83
CA THR A 630 113.85 -65.51 5.26
C THR A 630 113.11 -66.60 6.02
N LEU A 631 113.80 -67.29 6.94
CA LEU A 631 113.17 -68.22 7.87
C LEU A 631 112.65 -67.41 9.06
N GLY A 632 111.37 -67.58 9.44
CA GLY A 632 110.71 -66.72 10.43
C GLY A 632 111.34 -66.71 11.84
N ASP A 633 112.16 -67.71 12.13
CA ASP A 633 112.71 -67.98 13.47
C ASP A 633 114.20 -67.59 13.59
N GLU A 634 114.88 -67.22 12.50
CA GLU A 634 116.31 -66.88 12.48
C GLU A 634 116.61 -65.62 11.64
N ALA A 635 117.68 -64.90 11.99
CA ALA A 635 118.17 -63.74 11.22
C ALA A 635 118.84 -64.11 9.87
N ALA A 636 118.59 -65.31 9.35
CA ALA A 636 119.18 -65.84 8.12
C ALA A 636 118.33 -65.42 6.91
N THR A 637 118.73 -64.32 6.26
CA THR A 637 118.18 -63.87 4.97
C THR A 637 119.03 -64.38 3.81
N TRP A 638 118.45 -65.13 2.87
CA TRP A 638 119.08 -65.43 1.58
C TRP A 638 118.43 -64.57 0.49
N THR A 639 119.23 -63.77 -0.21
CA THR A 639 118.78 -62.85 -1.26
C THR A 639 119.34 -63.31 -2.60
N ALA A 640 118.49 -63.39 -3.62
CA ALA A 640 118.88 -63.68 -5.00
C ALA A 640 118.38 -62.57 -5.93
N GLY A 641 119.27 -61.95 -6.69
CA GLY A 641 118.94 -60.78 -7.50
C GLY A 641 120.07 -60.34 -8.43
N ILE A 642 119.93 -59.11 -8.94
CA ILE A 642 120.92 -58.43 -9.77
C ILE A 642 121.32 -57.14 -9.04
N ASP A 643 122.61 -57.02 -8.75
CA ASP A 643 123.29 -55.85 -8.16
C ASP A 643 123.60 -54.84 -9.29
N ASP A 644 123.28 -53.55 -9.10
CA ASP A 644 123.59 -52.50 -10.11
C ASP A 644 124.94 -51.79 -9.89
N THR A 645 125.65 -52.10 -8.79
CA THR A 645 126.87 -51.43 -8.33
C THR A 645 128.16 -52.23 -8.55
N GLU A 646 128.17 -53.56 -8.35
CA GLU A 646 129.39 -54.38 -8.47
C GLU A 646 129.26 -55.61 -9.39
N ASN A 647 130.25 -55.78 -10.26
CA ASN A 647 130.23 -56.72 -11.39
C ASN A 647 130.71 -58.14 -11.01
N ARG A 648 129.83 -58.99 -10.45
CA ARG A 648 130.07 -60.44 -10.22
C ARG A 648 128.84 -61.33 -10.39
#